data_AF-A0AAV2W306-F1
#
_entry.id   AF-A0AAV2W306-F1
#
_cell.length_a   1.000
_cell.length_b   1.000
_cell.length_c   1.000
_cell.angle_alpha   90.00
_cell.angle_beta   90.00
_cell.angle_gamma   90.00
#
_symmetry.space_group_name_H-M   'P 1'
#
loop_
_entity.id
_entity.type
_entity.pdbx_description
1 polymer ?
#
loop_
_entity_poly.entity_id
_entity_poly.type
_entity_poly.pdbx_seq_one_letter_code
_entity_poly.pdbx_strand_id
1 'polypeptide(L)'
;MEDALIADEQLDRYPIGSDPWIDSLRDIDSDAMELDDLDVSKLNVEQAVRLWSRLSAWVEGDQVAYYVKDAPLSSDAAYDARMNCLKRLESEFPQLDTPQSPTHRVGGTFSNDFTAVRHPSQMMSLDDVFSFEELRAWYDGVRKDLEWPEDKPLPMTCEVKIDGLALNLIYRNGVLTQGLTRGDGVTGEDITMNVRTIHSIPANLEGPEGDIPDMVEIRGEVFMRWDDFLKLNEANEDAGRPPFANPRNAAAGSLRQKDPRITAQRHLSFYAHGIGELIWGPGKPVDVADEVRNQSDAYTMYRKWGVPTSPHNREVTDFDQILDMIEYYGEHRGDIEHALDGIVVKVDDLALQRRLGSTSRAPRWAIAYKYPPEEVNTKLLNIVVQVGRTGRVTPVAILNPVYVAGSTVSRTTLHNAYEVKRKGILIGDTVVVRKAGDVIPELVGPVIAKREGHEQDLREFVMPTRCPSCDTVLRYEKEGDKDLRCPNSESCPAQLAERVINLAARKAFDIEHLGDQSAVALTNPEDNRPDSVEAYAPGVREIVVEPGEEPAPYLAPSGLELPPIQEPVLTSEANLFDLEASDLRDVYVWREAQIIEVRRHVDSHGKERKVRHRLGGSGLWHREPAFWSGVKDAPLKKDANRKTVRDAEGNPEYEVKPDAVIVGHGRNGRPRIEEPTENTRKMLDEIEKAKHTDLSRVLVALSIRHVGPPTAFTLAKHFKTLDALADASAEELEQIDGIGAEIADSIATFFAEARMPGNWRGRVLQAWKAAGVGMSTYDEGLPQTLEGKSVVVTGTLEHFSRESAKEAIERRGGKASGSVSRKTDWVVVGANPGSKATKAEELGIPIIDEQQFDTLLATGDVQ
;
A
#
# COMPACT_ATOMS: atom_id res chain seq x y z
N MET A 1 -23.07 -40.16 40.32
CA MET A 1 -21.82 -39.68 40.94
C MET A 1 -21.17 -38.78 39.89
N GLU A 2 -21.45 -37.50 39.78
CA GLU A 2 -22.28 -36.55 40.53
C GLU A 2 -22.49 -35.41 39.52
N ASP A 3 -23.70 -35.28 38.96
CA ASP A 3 -24.05 -34.16 38.09
C ASP A 3 -24.02 -32.87 38.92
N ALA A 4 -23.02 -32.03 38.69
CA ALA A 4 -23.07 -30.65 39.16
C ALA A 4 -24.03 -29.88 38.25
N LEU A 5 -25.31 -29.90 38.62
CA LEU A 5 -26.32 -28.91 38.27
C LEU A 5 -25.73 -27.51 38.46
N ILE A 6 -25.33 -26.87 37.36
CA ILE A 6 -25.18 -25.42 37.33
C ILE A 6 -26.60 -24.88 37.45
N ALA A 7 -26.87 -24.15 38.52
CA ALA A 7 -28.17 -23.58 38.81
C ALA A 7 -28.59 -22.64 37.66
N ASP A 8 -29.71 -22.98 37.03
CA ASP A 8 -30.44 -22.12 36.10
C ASP A 8 -31.06 -20.98 36.93
N GLU A 9 -30.30 -19.91 37.19
CA GLU A 9 -30.88 -18.67 37.73
C GLU A 9 -31.73 -18.04 36.63
N GLN A 10 -33.04 -18.34 36.69
CA GLN A 10 -34.04 -17.82 35.76
C GLN A 10 -34.08 -16.28 35.79
N LEU A 11 -33.98 -15.65 34.62
CA LEU A 11 -34.22 -14.22 34.39
C LEU A 11 -35.53 -13.73 35.00
N ASP A 12 -36.54 -14.63 35.11
CA ASP A 12 -37.84 -14.43 35.76
C ASP A 12 -37.78 -13.83 37.18
N ARG A 13 -36.62 -13.90 37.86
CA ARG A 13 -36.44 -13.37 39.22
C ARG A 13 -36.26 -11.85 39.26
N TYR A 14 -35.83 -11.22 38.17
CA TYR A 14 -35.55 -9.78 38.13
C TYR A 14 -36.61 -9.04 37.31
N PRO A 15 -37.07 -7.85 37.76
CA PRO A 15 -37.95 -7.02 36.94
C PRO A 15 -37.29 -6.66 35.61
N ILE A 16 -37.99 -6.88 34.50
CA ILE A 16 -37.53 -6.54 33.14
C ILE A 16 -37.09 -5.07 33.10
N GLY A 17 -35.88 -4.83 32.59
CA GLY A 17 -35.26 -3.50 32.50
C GLY A 17 -34.55 -3.01 33.77
N SER A 18 -34.51 -3.78 34.86
CA SER A 18 -33.66 -3.49 36.02
C SER A 18 -32.19 -3.79 35.75
N ASP A 19 -31.25 -3.17 36.49
CA ASP A 19 -29.82 -3.45 36.31
C ASP A 19 -29.48 -4.95 36.45
N PRO A 20 -29.96 -5.68 37.48
CA PRO A 20 -29.69 -7.13 37.59
C PRO A 20 -30.25 -7.95 36.42
N TRP A 21 -31.37 -7.51 35.82
CA TRP A 21 -31.94 -8.17 34.64
C TRP A 21 -31.03 -7.96 33.43
N ILE A 22 -30.63 -6.72 33.14
CA ILE A 22 -29.72 -6.39 32.02
C ILE A 22 -28.39 -7.13 32.15
N ASP A 23 -27.85 -7.22 33.37
CA ASP A 23 -26.58 -7.88 33.63
C ASP A 23 -26.65 -9.40 33.41
N SER A 24 -27.79 -10.00 33.75
CA SER A 24 -28.05 -11.44 33.61
C SER A 24 -28.36 -11.92 32.19
N LEU A 25 -28.65 -11.02 31.23
CA LEU A 25 -28.99 -11.41 29.86
C LEU A 25 -27.86 -12.18 29.18
N ARG A 26 -28.11 -13.38 28.65
CA ARG A 26 -27.11 -14.15 27.91
C ARG A 26 -27.36 -14.04 26.40
N ASP A 27 -26.32 -14.37 25.63
CA ASP A 27 -26.38 -14.49 24.18
C ASP A 27 -27.06 -15.82 23.76
N ILE A 28 -28.32 -16.01 24.18
CA ILE A 28 -29.14 -17.18 23.84
C ILE A 28 -30.54 -16.75 23.37
N ASP A 29 -31.22 -17.65 22.67
CA ASP A 29 -32.53 -17.36 22.07
C ASP A 29 -33.61 -17.02 23.11
N SER A 30 -33.64 -17.68 24.27
CA SER A 30 -34.66 -17.42 25.31
C SER A 30 -34.60 -15.98 25.82
N ASP A 31 -33.39 -15.52 26.14
CA ASP A 31 -33.15 -14.20 26.72
C ASP A 31 -33.39 -13.10 25.68
N ALA A 32 -33.15 -13.40 24.39
CA ALA A 32 -33.48 -12.50 23.29
C ALA A 32 -35.00 -12.29 23.14
N MET A 33 -35.82 -13.31 23.41
CA MET A 33 -37.29 -13.19 23.33
C MET A 33 -37.87 -12.28 24.42
N GLU A 34 -37.27 -12.24 25.61
CA GLU A 34 -37.71 -11.34 26.69
C GLU A 34 -37.52 -9.85 26.33
N LEU A 35 -36.64 -9.53 25.37
CA LEU A 35 -36.43 -8.15 24.92
C LEU A 35 -37.70 -7.55 24.32
N ASP A 36 -38.59 -8.34 23.72
CA ASP A 36 -39.83 -7.84 23.13
C ASP A 36 -40.75 -7.19 24.17
N ASP A 37 -40.76 -7.72 25.39
CA ASP A 37 -41.55 -7.22 26.53
C ASP A 37 -40.91 -6.02 27.25
N LEU A 38 -39.69 -5.63 26.90
CA LEU A 38 -39.00 -4.48 27.49
C LEU A 38 -39.59 -3.15 27.02
N ASP A 39 -40.02 -2.34 27.99
CA ASP A 39 -40.39 -0.93 27.78
C ASP A 39 -39.16 -0.02 27.93
N VAL A 40 -38.49 0.26 26.82
CA VAL A 40 -37.24 1.05 26.79
C VAL A 40 -37.39 2.48 27.35
N SER A 41 -38.61 3.04 27.35
CA SER A 41 -38.88 4.40 27.85
C SER A 41 -38.70 4.53 29.37
N LYS A 42 -38.67 3.40 30.09
CA LYS A 42 -38.47 3.35 31.54
C LYS A 42 -37.01 3.24 31.95
N LEU A 43 -36.10 3.04 30.99
CA LEU A 43 -34.67 2.94 31.28
C LEU A 43 -34.08 4.33 31.53
N ASN A 44 -33.04 4.39 32.35
CA ASN A 44 -32.17 5.56 32.38
C ASN A 44 -31.07 5.46 31.29
N VAL A 45 -30.35 6.56 31.06
CA VAL A 45 -29.31 6.63 30.01
C VAL A 45 -28.21 5.58 30.21
N GLU A 46 -27.80 5.31 31.45
CA GLU A 46 -26.73 4.36 31.76
C GLU A 46 -27.16 2.91 31.48
N GLN A 47 -28.38 2.55 31.88
CA GLN A 47 -29.02 1.28 31.57
C GLN A 47 -29.15 1.07 30.06
N ALA A 48 -29.59 2.11 29.34
CA ALA A 48 -29.74 2.06 27.89
C ALA A 48 -28.39 1.86 27.18
N VAL A 49 -27.33 2.56 27.60
CA VAL A 49 -25.96 2.39 27.06
C VAL A 49 -25.44 0.97 27.29
N ARG A 50 -25.62 0.42 28.50
CA ARG A 50 -25.19 -0.96 28.84
C ARG A 50 -25.90 -1.99 27.97
N LEU A 51 -27.23 -1.93 27.90
CA LEU A 51 -28.04 -2.86 27.12
C LEU A 51 -27.72 -2.75 25.63
N TRP A 52 -27.65 -1.52 25.10
CA TRP A 52 -27.32 -1.27 23.69
C TRP A 52 -25.95 -1.86 23.31
N SER A 53 -24.93 -1.69 24.16
CA SER A 53 -23.58 -2.20 23.90
C SER A 53 -23.56 -3.73 23.77
N ARG A 54 -24.30 -4.44 24.63
CA ARG A 54 -24.42 -5.91 24.59
C ARG A 54 -25.14 -6.36 23.32
N LEU A 55 -26.34 -5.82 23.08
CA LEU A 55 -27.16 -6.19 21.93
C LEU A 55 -26.46 -5.89 20.61
N SER A 56 -25.80 -4.73 20.51
CA SER A 56 -25.07 -4.31 19.30
C SER A 56 -23.98 -5.34 18.96
N ALA A 57 -23.20 -5.76 19.94
CA ALA A 57 -22.13 -6.71 19.72
C ALA A 57 -22.62 -8.13 19.42
N TRP A 58 -23.71 -8.59 20.05
CA TRP A 58 -24.32 -9.89 19.73
C TRP A 58 -24.88 -9.89 18.31
N VAL A 59 -25.62 -8.84 17.91
CA VAL A 59 -26.15 -8.69 16.55
C VAL A 59 -25.02 -8.65 15.52
N GLU A 60 -23.92 -7.96 15.79
CA GLU A 60 -22.75 -8.02 14.90
C GLU A 60 -22.12 -9.42 14.83
N GLY A 61 -22.05 -10.14 15.96
CA GLY A 61 -21.61 -11.53 16.02
C GLY A 61 -22.49 -12.45 15.17
N ASP A 62 -23.81 -12.31 15.30
CA ASP A 62 -24.83 -13.02 14.52
C ASP A 62 -24.67 -12.72 13.02
N GLN A 63 -24.46 -11.45 12.65
CA GLN A 63 -24.21 -11.06 11.25
C GLN A 63 -22.94 -11.72 10.68
N VAL A 64 -21.85 -11.78 11.46
CA VAL A 64 -20.63 -12.47 11.01
C VAL A 64 -20.88 -13.97 10.87
N ALA A 65 -21.53 -14.59 11.86
CA ALA A 65 -21.86 -16.01 11.85
C ALA A 65 -22.71 -16.40 10.63
N TYR A 66 -23.74 -15.61 10.33
CA TYR A 66 -24.67 -15.83 9.22
C TYR A 66 -24.02 -15.51 7.86
N TYR A 67 -23.52 -14.30 7.66
CA TYR A 67 -23.08 -13.83 6.32
C TYR A 67 -21.63 -14.19 5.97
N VAL A 68 -20.77 -14.47 6.96
CA VAL A 68 -19.34 -14.78 6.73
C VAL A 68 -19.07 -16.26 6.89
N LYS A 69 -19.54 -16.86 7.98
CA LYS A 69 -19.20 -18.24 8.37
C LYS A 69 -20.20 -19.28 7.85
N ASP A 70 -21.36 -18.85 7.33
CA ASP A 70 -22.47 -19.72 6.92
C ASP A 70 -22.88 -20.69 8.05
N ALA A 71 -22.80 -20.20 9.30
CA ALA A 71 -23.00 -20.98 10.53
C ALA A 71 -23.70 -20.10 11.58
N PRO A 72 -25.03 -19.89 11.47
CA PRO A 72 -25.78 -19.00 12.36
C PRO A 72 -25.68 -19.43 13.83
N LEU A 73 -25.45 -18.46 14.73
CA LEU A 73 -25.35 -18.71 16.19
C LEU A 73 -26.69 -18.59 16.92
N SER A 74 -27.62 -17.80 16.36
CA SER A 74 -28.95 -17.55 16.90
C SER A 74 -30.03 -17.85 15.85
N SER A 75 -31.26 -18.10 16.29
CA SER A 75 -32.40 -18.18 15.36
C SER A 75 -32.76 -16.82 14.78
N ASP A 76 -33.39 -16.81 13.60
CA ASP A 76 -33.89 -15.58 12.96
C ASP A 76 -34.77 -14.75 13.92
N ALA A 77 -35.58 -15.43 14.74
CA ALA A 77 -36.42 -14.76 15.75
C ALA A 77 -35.59 -14.05 16.82
N ALA A 78 -34.56 -14.70 17.35
CA ALA A 78 -33.68 -14.11 18.35
C ALA A 78 -32.88 -12.92 17.78
N TYR A 79 -32.38 -13.05 16.55
CA TYR A 79 -31.74 -11.96 15.82
C TYR A 79 -32.69 -10.76 15.65
N ASP A 80 -33.92 -11.01 15.19
CA ASP A 80 -34.93 -9.97 14.97
C ASP A 80 -35.33 -9.27 16.28
N ALA A 81 -35.48 -10.02 17.38
CA ALA A 81 -35.80 -9.44 18.69
C ALA A 81 -34.70 -8.49 19.19
N ARG A 82 -33.42 -8.90 19.08
CA ARG A 82 -32.26 -8.05 19.43
C ARG A 82 -32.19 -6.82 18.53
N MET A 83 -32.36 -6.99 17.22
CA MET A 83 -32.34 -5.91 16.23
C MET A 83 -33.47 -4.91 16.46
N ASN A 84 -34.68 -5.38 16.78
CA ASN A 84 -35.83 -4.53 17.08
C ASN A 84 -35.66 -3.80 18.42
N CYS A 85 -35.07 -4.46 19.43
CA CYS A 85 -34.72 -3.81 20.69
C CYS A 85 -33.68 -2.69 20.49
N LEU A 86 -32.62 -2.92 19.69
CA LEU A 86 -31.65 -1.87 19.34
C LEU A 86 -32.31 -0.66 18.68
N LYS A 87 -33.18 -0.88 17.69
CA LYS A 87 -33.93 0.22 17.04
C LYS A 87 -34.80 1.00 18.03
N ARG A 88 -35.44 0.30 18.97
CA ARG A 88 -36.24 0.94 20.04
C ARG A 88 -35.36 1.78 20.97
N LEU A 89 -34.20 1.25 21.40
CA LEU A 89 -33.25 1.97 22.25
C LEU A 89 -32.69 3.23 21.56
N GLU A 90 -32.33 3.14 20.28
CA GLU A 90 -31.81 4.28 19.51
C GLU A 90 -32.86 5.36 19.26
N SER A 91 -34.12 4.95 19.05
CA SER A 91 -35.23 5.88 18.91
C SER A 91 -35.52 6.65 20.20
N GLU A 92 -35.42 6.00 21.36
CA GLU A 92 -35.70 6.61 22.67
C GLU A 92 -34.49 7.39 23.22
N PHE A 93 -33.28 6.94 22.93
CA PHE A 93 -32.01 7.54 23.36
C PHE A 93 -31.16 7.91 22.13
N PRO A 94 -31.41 9.08 21.48
CA PRO A 94 -30.76 9.45 20.21
C PRO A 94 -29.23 9.51 20.26
N GLN A 95 -28.62 9.65 21.43
CA GLN A 95 -27.17 9.57 21.61
C GLN A 95 -26.58 8.17 21.33
N LEU A 96 -27.41 7.13 21.34
CA LEU A 96 -27.02 5.76 20.99
C LEU A 96 -27.08 5.51 19.47
N ASP A 97 -27.82 6.36 18.73
CA ASP A 97 -27.94 6.30 17.29
C ASP A 97 -26.65 6.78 16.60
N THR A 98 -25.65 5.90 16.59
CA THR A 98 -24.34 6.15 15.99
C THR A 98 -24.26 5.55 14.59
N PRO A 99 -23.52 6.16 13.64
CA PRO A 99 -23.29 5.57 12.30
C PRO A 99 -22.72 4.13 12.33
N GLN A 100 -22.13 3.73 13.45
CA GLN A 100 -21.53 2.42 13.69
C GLN A 100 -22.55 1.36 14.12
N SER A 101 -23.77 1.74 14.51
CA SER A 101 -24.78 0.78 14.95
C SER A 101 -25.09 -0.29 13.89
N PRO A 102 -25.27 -1.57 14.28
CA PRO A 102 -25.73 -2.60 13.36
C PRO A 102 -27.13 -2.32 12.79
N THR A 103 -27.95 -1.44 13.39
CA THR A 103 -29.27 -1.05 12.86
C THR A 103 -29.18 -0.26 11.55
N HIS A 104 -28.04 0.37 11.26
CA HIS A 104 -27.76 1.06 9.99
C HIS A 104 -27.22 0.15 8.90
N ARG A 105 -26.98 -1.13 9.19
CA ARG A 105 -26.40 -2.12 8.26
C ARG A 105 -27.49 -3.09 7.80
N VAL A 106 -27.67 -3.23 6.49
CA VAL A 106 -28.67 -4.14 5.90
C VAL A 106 -27.98 -5.23 5.08
N GLY A 107 -28.39 -6.49 5.27
CA GLY A 107 -28.17 -7.59 4.31
C GLY A 107 -26.75 -8.13 4.17
N GLY A 108 -25.89 -8.05 5.19
CA GLY A 108 -24.54 -8.60 5.12
C GLY A 108 -23.58 -7.87 4.18
N THR A 109 -23.96 -6.70 3.67
CA THR A 109 -23.10 -5.85 2.86
C THR A 109 -22.06 -5.17 3.75
N PHE A 110 -20.85 -5.73 3.79
CA PHE A 110 -19.74 -5.17 4.57
C PHE A 110 -19.26 -3.82 3.97
N SER A 111 -18.96 -2.85 4.84
CA SER A 111 -18.53 -1.50 4.44
C SER A 111 -17.24 -1.55 3.62
N ASN A 112 -17.15 -0.73 2.56
CA ASN A 112 -15.96 -0.61 1.74
C ASN A 112 -14.90 0.38 2.28
N ASP A 113 -15.20 1.08 3.38
CA ASP A 113 -14.33 2.12 3.96
C ASP A 113 -14.12 1.84 5.46
N PHE A 114 -12.86 1.94 5.90
CA PHE A 114 -12.50 1.89 7.32
C PHE A 114 -12.62 3.30 7.91
N THR A 115 -13.35 3.42 9.02
CA THR A 115 -13.57 4.72 9.66
C THR A 115 -12.36 5.08 10.52
N ALA A 116 -11.86 6.31 10.42
CA ALA A 116 -10.82 6.79 11.32
C ALA A 116 -11.41 7.05 12.71
N VAL A 117 -10.87 6.41 13.74
CA VAL A 117 -11.34 6.47 15.13
C VAL A 117 -10.17 6.81 16.04
N ARG A 118 -10.36 7.79 16.92
CA ARG A 118 -9.36 8.15 17.92
C ARG A 118 -9.28 7.06 18.99
N HIS A 119 -8.07 6.63 19.34
CA HIS A 119 -7.87 5.70 20.44
C HIS A 119 -8.21 6.35 21.80
N PRO A 120 -8.82 5.61 22.74
CA PRO A 120 -9.01 6.07 24.11
C PRO A 120 -7.69 6.50 24.78
N SER A 121 -6.66 5.67 24.66
CA SER A 121 -5.29 6.02 25.04
C SER A 121 -4.31 5.90 23.87
N GLN A 122 -3.27 6.75 23.84
CA GLN A 122 -2.31 6.81 22.73
C GLN A 122 -1.52 5.49 22.59
N MET A 123 -1.39 4.99 21.37
CA MET A 123 -0.50 3.89 21.01
C MET A 123 0.86 4.43 20.58
N MET A 124 1.89 4.20 21.38
CA MET A 124 3.25 4.65 21.09
C MET A 124 4.01 3.63 20.23
N SER A 125 5.10 4.08 19.60
CA SER A 125 6.10 3.17 19.02
C SER A 125 7.12 2.77 20.08
N LEU A 126 7.98 1.79 19.79
CA LEU A 126 9.17 1.52 20.59
C LEU A 126 10.39 2.16 19.95
N ASP A 127 11.36 2.57 20.75
CA ASP A 127 12.70 2.87 20.24
C ASP A 127 13.47 1.56 20.06
N ASP A 128 14.37 1.56 19.07
CA ASP A 128 15.13 0.39 18.66
C ASP A 128 16.59 0.51 19.13
N VAL A 129 17.16 -0.62 19.54
CA VAL A 129 18.61 -0.82 19.71
C VAL A 129 19.08 -2.00 18.87
N PHE A 130 20.32 -1.94 18.40
CA PHE A 130 20.87 -2.90 17.43
C PHE A 130 22.13 -3.62 17.94
N SER A 131 22.55 -3.32 19.16
CA SER A 131 23.70 -3.97 19.81
C SER A 131 23.47 -4.19 21.30
N PHE A 132 24.20 -5.14 21.87
CA PHE A 132 24.18 -5.40 23.31
C PHE A 132 24.69 -4.21 24.13
N GLU A 133 25.62 -3.44 23.58
CA GLU A 133 26.15 -2.23 24.23
C GLU A 133 25.07 -1.15 24.35
N GLU A 134 24.32 -0.90 23.27
CA GLU A 134 23.19 0.04 23.28
C GLU A 134 22.08 -0.42 24.23
N LEU A 135 21.75 -1.71 24.21
CA LEU A 135 20.77 -2.30 25.12
C LEU A 135 21.21 -2.17 26.59
N ARG A 136 22.50 -2.39 26.87
CA ARG A 136 23.07 -2.22 28.21
C ARG A 136 23.01 -0.77 28.67
N ALA A 137 23.37 0.16 27.80
CA ALA A 137 23.30 1.59 28.08
C ALA A 137 21.87 2.04 28.41
N TRP A 138 20.87 1.52 27.69
CA TRP A 138 19.46 1.75 28.00
C TRP A 138 19.08 1.17 29.37
N TYR A 139 19.41 -0.09 29.64
CA TYR A 139 19.11 -0.76 30.91
C TYR A 139 19.71 -0.02 32.12
N ASP A 140 20.98 0.36 32.04
CA ASP A 140 21.67 1.12 33.08
C ASP A 140 21.06 2.54 33.22
N GLY A 141 20.63 3.15 32.11
CA GLY A 141 19.91 4.42 32.09
C GLY A 141 18.57 4.36 32.84
N VAL A 142 17.77 3.31 32.60
CA VAL A 142 16.50 3.06 33.29
C VAL A 142 16.73 2.92 34.80
N ARG A 143 17.71 2.13 35.23
CA ARG A 143 18.05 1.96 36.65
C ARG A 143 18.44 3.28 37.29
N LYS A 144 19.26 4.08 36.60
CA LYS A 144 19.69 5.40 37.07
C LYS A 144 18.52 6.37 37.22
N ASP A 145 17.64 6.46 36.22
CA ASP A 145 16.49 7.37 36.23
C ASP A 145 15.48 7.02 37.33
N LEU A 146 15.39 5.73 37.69
CA LEU A 146 14.58 5.24 38.80
C LEU A 146 15.27 5.37 40.17
N GLU A 147 16.56 5.72 40.21
CA GLU A 147 17.41 5.63 41.40
C GLU A 147 17.38 4.22 42.02
N TRP A 148 17.40 3.19 41.17
CA TRP A 148 17.23 1.80 41.59
C TRP A 148 18.54 1.23 42.17
N PRO A 149 18.53 0.63 43.38
CA PRO A 149 19.74 0.11 44.01
C PRO A 149 20.44 -0.97 43.17
N GLU A 150 21.77 -0.94 43.05
CA GLU A 150 22.54 -1.89 42.25
C GLU A 150 22.35 -3.36 42.67
N ASP A 151 22.16 -3.60 43.98
CA ASP A 151 21.95 -4.91 44.58
C ASP A 151 20.50 -5.40 44.52
N LYS A 152 19.57 -4.54 44.07
CA LYS A 152 18.15 -4.89 43.93
C LYS A 152 17.85 -5.33 42.49
N PRO A 153 17.29 -6.55 42.28
CA PRO A 153 16.78 -6.95 40.98
C PRO A 153 15.70 -5.98 40.49
N LEU A 154 15.65 -5.71 39.19
CA LEU A 154 14.62 -4.86 38.58
C LEU A 154 13.68 -5.79 37.80
N PRO A 155 12.45 -6.04 38.27
CA PRO A 155 11.49 -6.84 37.54
C PRO A 155 11.17 -6.24 36.18
N MET A 156 11.30 -7.06 35.15
CA MET A 156 11.08 -6.72 33.75
C MET A 156 10.38 -7.89 33.04
N THR A 157 9.83 -7.62 31.87
CA THR A 157 9.29 -8.63 30.97
C THR A 157 10.02 -8.57 29.64
N CYS A 158 10.36 -9.75 29.12
CA CYS A 158 10.91 -9.94 27.78
C CYS A 158 9.92 -10.71 26.92
N GLU A 159 9.73 -10.22 25.70
CA GLU A 159 8.71 -10.73 24.78
C GLU A 159 9.29 -10.82 23.37
N VAL A 160 8.88 -11.84 22.61
CA VAL A 160 9.22 -11.90 21.19
C VAL A 160 8.58 -10.73 20.45
N LYS A 161 9.35 -10.02 19.64
CA LYS A 161 8.84 -8.90 18.84
C LYS A 161 8.23 -9.47 17.56
N ILE A 162 6.91 -9.65 17.61
CA ILE A 162 6.12 -10.23 16.51
C ILE A 162 6.17 -9.28 15.30
N ASP A 163 6.52 -9.81 14.13
CA ASP A 163 6.52 -9.03 12.88
C ASP A 163 5.14 -9.07 12.21
N GLY A 164 4.22 -8.25 12.74
CA GLY A 164 2.82 -8.21 12.31
C GLY A 164 2.26 -6.79 12.15
N LEU A 165 1.00 -6.64 12.55
CA LEU A 165 0.31 -5.36 12.60
C LEU A 165 -0.32 -5.14 13.98
N ALA A 166 0.07 -4.05 14.65
CA ALA A 166 -0.49 -3.62 15.92
C ALA A 166 -2.00 -3.38 15.84
N LEU A 167 -2.72 -3.95 16.81
CA LEU A 167 -4.16 -3.91 16.97
C LEU A 167 -4.52 -3.51 18.40
N ASN A 168 -5.54 -2.66 18.54
CA ASN A 168 -6.13 -2.27 19.82
C ASN A 168 -7.58 -2.76 19.88
N LEU A 169 -7.88 -3.65 20.81
CA LEU A 169 -9.20 -4.21 21.06
C LEU A 169 -9.85 -3.49 22.23
N ILE A 170 -11.05 -2.97 22.03
CA ILE A 170 -11.81 -2.26 23.05
C ILE A 170 -12.98 -3.13 23.48
N TYR A 171 -12.90 -3.64 24.70
CA TYR A 171 -13.98 -4.36 25.35
C TYR A 171 -14.75 -3.42 26.27
N ARG A 172 -16.08 -3.50 26.26
CA ARG A 172 -16.95 -2.81 27.21
C ARG A 172 -17.87 -3.81 27.88
N ASN A 173 -17.87 -3.83 29.20
CA ASN A 173 -18.59 -4.82 30.01
C ASN A 173 -18.31 -6.26 29.53
N GLY A 174 -17.05 -6.55 29.21
CA GLY A 174 -16.61 -7.86 28.70
C GLY A 174 -16.92 -8.12 27.23
N VAL A 175 -17.57 -7.24 26.50
CA VAL A 175 -17.93 -7.49 25.10
C VAL A 175 -17.04 -6.72 24.14
N LEU A 176 -16.52 -7.38 23.09
CA LEU A 176 -15.70 -6.73 22.07
C LEU A 176 -16.57 -5.72 21.32
N THR A 177 -16.27 -4.44 21.48
CA THR A 177 -17.01 -3.34 20.83
C THR A 177 -16.26 -2.77 19.63
N GLN A 178 -14.93 -2.68 19.70
CA GLN A 178 -14.13 -2.14 18.59
C GLN A 178 -12.77 -2.84 18.46
N GLY A 179 -12.31 -2.99 17.22
CA GLY A 179 -10.94 -3.37 16.87
C GLY A 179 -10.32 -2.30 15.98
N LEU A 180 -9.26 -1.65 16.46
CA LEU A 180 -8.64 -0.50 15.79
C LEU A 180 -7.21 -0.82 15.36
N THR A 181 -6.83 -0.48 14.13
CA THR A 181 -5.41 -0.43 13.74
C THR A 181 -4.71 0.71 14.49
N ARG A 182 -3.37 0.68 14.57
CA ARG A 182 -2.60 1.76 15.22
C ARG A 182 -2.72 3.13 14.56
N GLY A 183 -2.80 3.17 13.23
CA GLY A 183 -2.67 4.41 12.44
C GLY A 183 -1.45 5.25 12.82
N ASP A 184 -1.67 6.53 13.18
CA ASP A 184 -0.64 7.47 13.63
C ASP A 184 -0.33 7.38 15.14
N GLY A 185 -0.98 6.46 15.86
CA GLY A 185 -0.86 6.27 17.30
C GLY A 185 -1.90 7.04 18.12
N VAL A 186 -2.56 8.04 17.53
CA VAL A 186 -3.68 8.80 18.13
C VAL A 186 -5.00 8.38 17.49
N THR A 187 -4.99 8.19 16.17
CA THR A 187 -6.14 7.82 15.35
C THR A 187 -5.81 6.55 14.57
N GLY A 188 -6.64 5.54 14.75
CA GLY A 188 -6.61 4.25 14.08
C GLY A 188 -7.73 4.09 13.06
N GLU A 189 -7.69 3.02 12.29
CA GLU A 189 -8.81 2.60 11.44
C GLU A 189 -9.66 1.56 12.15
N ASP A 190 -10.98 1.73 12.18
CA ASP A 190 -11.93 0.74 12.70
C ASP A 190 -12.06 -0.43 11.71
N ILE A 191 -11.59 -1.59 12.16
CA ILE A 191 -11.55 -2.86 11.43
C ILE A 191 -12.28 -3.96 12.20
N THR A 192 -13.24 -3.60 13.05
CA THR A 192 -13.95 -4.50 13.99
C THR A 192 -14.49 -5.75 13.30
N MET A 193 -15.10 -5.61 12.12
CA MET A 193 -15.66 -6.74 11.38
C MET A 193 -14.60 -7.74 10.93
N ASN A 194 -13.41 -7.28 10.53
CA ASN A 194 -12.30 -8.15 10.14
C ASN A 194 -11.70 -8.83 11.38
N VAL A 195 -11.58 -8.09 12.49
CA VAL A 195 -11.11 -8.60 13.77
C VAL A 195 -12.02 -9.73 14.30
N ARG A 196 -13.34 -9.59 14.18
CA ARG A 196 -14.31 -10.66 14.56
C ARG A 196 -14.16 -11.96 13.75
N THR A 197 -13.41 -11.95 12.64
CA THR A 197 -13.11 -13.19 11.88
C THR A 197 -11.88 -13.93 12.40
N ILE A 198 -11.08 -13.31 13.28
CA ILE A 198 -9.89 -13.92 13.88
C ILE A 198 -10.35 -14.82 15.03
N HIS A 199 -10.27 -16.14 14.82
CA HIS A 199 -10.78 -17.13 15.78
C HIS A 199 -10.14 -17.06 17.16
N SER A 200 -8.89 -16.59 17.26
CA SER A 200 -8.19 -16.48 18.54
C SER A 200 -8.64 -15.27 19.37
N ILE A 201 -9.45 -14.35 18.84
CA ILE A 201 -9.92 -13.16 19.56
C ILE A 201 -11.33 -13.46 20.12
N PRO A 202 -11.51 -13.46 21.46
CA PRO A 202 -12.81 -13.75 22.04
C PRO A 202 -13.80 -12.61 21.78
N ALA A 203 -15.03 -12.94 21.39
CA ALA A 203 -16.09 -11.95 21.22
C ALA A 203 -16.57 -11.39 22.58
N ASN A 204 -16.56 -12.24 23.61
CA ASN A 204 -16.82 -11.90 25.00
C ASN A 204 -15.63 -12.39 25.85
N LEU A 205 -15.15 -11.56 26.76
CA LEU A 205 -14.15 -11.96 27.75
C LEU A 205 -14.73 -13.06 28.64
N GLU A 206 -13.94 -14.10 28.87
CA GLU A 206 -14.30 -15.22 29.74
C GLU A 206 -14.05 -14.87 31.23
N GLY A 207 -14.67 -15.62 32.15
CA GLY A 207 -14.40 -15.49 33.59
C GLY A 207 -15.57 -14.94 34.42
N PRO A 208 -15.39 -14.84 35.76
CA PRO A 208 -16.44 -14.37 36.67
C PRO A 208 -16.82 -12.92 36.40
N GLU A 209 -18.08 -12.56 36.58
CA GLU A 209 -18.60 -11.19 36.36
C GLU A 209 -17.85 -10.10 37.16
N GLY A 210 -17.35 -10.46 38.35
CA GLY A 210 -16.52 -9.59 39.19
C GLY A 210 -15.15 -9.25 38.57
N ASP A 211 -14.62 -10.10 37.70
CA ASP A 211 -13.30 -9.95 37.05
C ASP A 211 -13.40 -9.29 35.66
N ILE A 212 -14.61 -8.90 35.22
CA ILE A 212 -14.84 -8.23 33.94
C ILE A 212 -14.86 -6.71 34.13
N PRO A 213 -14.01 -5.91 33.48
CA PRO A 213 -14.03 -4.46 33.61
C PRO A 213 -15.16 -3.81 32.80
N ASP A 214 -15.55 -2.59 33.20
CA ASP A 214 -16.52 -1.78 32.46
C ASP A 214 -15.95 -1.39 31.09
N MET A 215 -14.65 -1.12 31.03
CA MET A 215 -13.91 -0.90 29.79
C MET A 215 -12.46 -1.34 29.93
N VAL A 216 -11.94 -2.02 28.90
CA VAL A 216 -10.51 -2.35 28.80
C VAL A 216 -10.03 -2.25 27.36
N GLU A 217 -8.87 -1.63 27.17
CA GLU A 217 -8.08 -1.67 25.93
C GLU A 217 -7.03 -2.79 26.01
N ILE A 218 -7.16 -3.78 25.14
CA ILE A 218 -6.20 -4.88 24.99
C ILE A 218 -5.41 -4.66 23.70
N ARG A 219 -4.12 -4.42 23.84
CA ARG A 219 -3.21 -4.17 22.72
C ARG A 219 -2.41 -5.42 22.41
N GLY A 220 -2.28 -5.71 21.12
CA GLY A 220 -1.55 -6.87 20.65
C GLY A 220 -1.12 -6.75 19.21
N GLU A 221 -0.53 -7.82 18.69
CA GLU A 221 -0.11 -7.91 17.30
C GLU A 221 -0.95 -8.95 16.57
N VAL A 222 -1.51 -8.57 15.42
CA VAL A 222 -2.07 -9.53 14.46
C VAL A 222 -0.95 -10.01 13.55
N PHE A 223 -0.82 -11.32 13.42
CA PHE A 223 0.21 -11.95 12.60
C PHE A 223 -0.34 -13.15 11.83
N MET A 224 0.48 -13.64 10.90
CA MET A 224 0.21 -14.85 10.14
C MET A 224 1.26 -15.90 10.50
N ARG A 225 0.83 -17.11 10.82
CA ARG A 225 1.74 -18.23 11.11
C ARG A 225 2.49 -18.63 9.84
N TRP A 226 3.69 -19.20 10.00
CA TRP A 226 4.50 -19.62 8.84
C TRP A 226 3.75 -20.57 7.90
N ASP A 227 3.09 -21.59 8.44
CA ASP A 227 2.34 -22.56 7.64
C ASP A 227 1.21 -21.91 6.83
N ASP A 228 0.51 -20.94 7.41
CA ASP A 228 -0.62 -20.26 6.75
C ASP A 228 -0.12 -19.27 5.70
N PHE A 229 1.01 -18.60 5.96
CA PHE A 229 1.68 -17.74 4.98
C PHE A 229 2.16 -18.53 3.76
N LEU A 230 2.80 -19.68 3.98
CA LEU A 230 3.27 -20.55 2.89
C LEU A 230 2.10 -21.05 2.04
N LYS A 231 1.02 -21.54 2.65
CA LYS A 231 -0.20 -21.96 1.94
C LYS A 231 -0.84 -20.82 1.15
N LEU A 232 -0.89 -19.61 1.71
CA LEU A 232 -1.46 -18.44 1.04
C LEU A 232 -0.65 -18.06 -0.21
N ASN A 233 0.68 -18.14 -0.13
CA ASN A 233 1.56 -17.86 -1.26
C ASN A 233 1.45 -18.94 -2.34
N GLU A 234 1.43 -20.22 -1.96
CA GLU A 234 1.20 -21.33 -2.89
C GLU A 234 -0.13 -21.13 -3.65
N ALA A 235 -1.22 -20.80 -2.94
CA ALA A 235 -2.51 -20.51 -3.56
C ALA A 235 -2.50 -19.28 -4.49
N ASN A 236 -1.70 -18.25 -4.18
CA ASN A 236 -1.54 -17.09 -5.06
C ASN A 236 -0.77 -17.46 -6.33
N GLU A 237 0.31 -18.23 -6.20
CA GLU A 237 1.13 -18.67 -7.33
C GLU A 237 0.32 -19.58 -8.26
N ASP A 238 -0.45 -20.52 -7.73
CA ASP A 238 -1.38 -21.37 -8.48
C ASP A 238 -2.45 -20.55 -9.23
N ALA A 239 -2.88 -19.44 -8.63
CA ALA A 239 -3.82 -18.50 -9.23
C ALA A 239 -3.17 -17.47 -10.18
N GLY A 240 -1.85 -17.54 -10.40
CA GLY A 240 -1.09 -16.62 -11.24
C GLY A 240 -0.96 -15.20 -10.67
N ARG A 241 -1.13 -15.04 -9.36
CA ARG A 241 -0.98 -13.77 -8.61
C ARG A 241 0.41 -13.71 -7.97
N PRO A 242 0.98 -12.51 -7.80
CA PRO A 242 2.26 -12.37 -7.11
C PRO A 242 2.14 -12.83 -5.64
N PRO A 243 3.08 -13.63 -5.12
CA PRO A 243 3.10 -13.99 -3.71
C PRO A 243 3.37 -12.76 -2.83
N PHE A 244 2.90 -12.80 -1.59
CA PHE A 244 3.26 -11.82 -0.58
C PHE A 244 4.73 -11.95 -0.21
N ALA A 245 5.41 -10.82 -0.05
CA ALA A 245 6.83 -10.82 0.26
C ALA A 245 7.09 -11.44 1.64
N ASN A 246 6.47 -10.95 2.70
CA ASN A 246 6.72 -11.45 4.06
C ASN A 246 5.41 -11.62 4.84
N PRO A 247 5.42 -12.38 5.95
CA PRO A 247 4.25 -12.58 6.79
C PRO A 247 3.62 -11.29 7.29
N ARG A 248 4.42 -10.25 7.58
CA ARG A 248 3.92 -8.92 7.99
C ARG A 248 3.02 -8.29 6.93
N ASN A 249 3.48 -8.22 5.69
CA ASN A 249 2.73 -7.67 4.57
C ASN A 249 1.51 -8.54 4.24
N ALA A 250 1.65 -9.86 4.35
CA ALA A 250 0.54 -10.78 4.19
C ALA A 250 -0.52 -10.56 5.27
N ALA A 251 -0.13 -10.40 6.54
CA ALA A 251 -1.03 -10.13 7.65
C ALA A 251 -1.73 -8.76 7.50
N ALA A 252 -0.96 -7.70 7.25
CA ALA A 252 -1.51 -6.35 7.06
C ALA A 252 -2.47 -6.28 5.86
N GLY A 253 -2.09 -6.87 4.73
CA GLY A 253 -2.94 -6.97 3.55
C GLY A 253 -4.19 -7.81 3.81
N SER A 254 -4.07 -8.90 4.57
CA SER A 254 -5.17 -9.80 4.90
C SER A 254 -6.15 -9.23 5.93
N LEU A 255 -5.68 -8.40 6.85
CA LEU A 255 -6.51 -7.78 7.88
C LEU A 255 -7.29 -6.58 7.36
N ARG A 256 -6.73 -5.82 6.42
CA ARG A 256 -7.35 -4.61 5.85
C ARG A 256 -8.14 -4.93 4.59
N GLN A 257 -9.02 -5.93 4.68
CA GLN A 257 -9.94 -6.30 3.59
C GLN A 257 -11.28 -5.61 3.75
N LYS A 258 -11.84 -5.13 2.64
CA LYS A 258 -13.18 -4.53 2.62
C LYS A 258 -14.27 -5.57 2.86
N ASP A 259 -14.00 -6.80 2.45
CA ASP A 259 -14.84 -7.96 2.70
C ASP A 259 -14.20 -8.83 3.79
N PRO A 260 -14.76 -8.87 5.01
CA PRO A 260 -14.28 -9.71 6.11
C PRO A 260 -14.23 -11.20 5.76
N ARG A 261 -15.01 -11.67 4.77
CA ARG A 261 -14.93 -13.06 4.28
C ARG A 261 -13.57 -13.37 3.71
N ILE A 262 -12.92 -12.39 3.09
CA ILE A 262 -11.55 -12.56 2.62
C ILE A 262 -10.64 -12.72 3.83
N THR A 263 -10.73 -11.85 4.85
CA THR A 263 -9.93 -11.97 6.08
C THR A 263 -10.12 -13.33 6.78
N ALA A 264 -11.36 -13.82 6.87
CA ALA A 264 -11.69 -15.10 7.48
C ALA A 264 -10.94 -16.28 6.82
N GLN A 265 -10.72 -16.23 5.50
CA GLN A 265 -9.99 -17.25 4.75
C GLN A 265 -8.46 -17.18 4.94
N ARG A 266 -7.93 -16.14 5.57
CA ARG A 266 -6.47 -15.91 5.72
C ARG A 266 -5.88 -16.46 7.01
N HIS A 267 -6.71 -17.02 7.90
CA HIS A 267 -6.29 -17.67 9.15
C HIS A 267 -5.32 -16.81 9.98
N LEU A 268 -5.66 -15.52 10.15
CA LEU A 268 -4.87 -14.62 11.00
C LEU A 268 -4.93 -15.07 12.47
N SER A 269 -3.85 -14.79 13.20
CA SER A 269 -3.71 -15.03 14.63
C SER A 269 -3.41 -13.73 15.36
N PHE A 270 -3.66 -13.70 16.67
CA PHE A 270 -3.44 -12.53 17.53
C PHE A 270 -2.78 -12.94 18.84
N TYR A 271 -1.84 -12.13 19.33
CA TYR A 271 -1.33 -12.21 20.70
C TYR A 271 -1.36 -10.84 21.38
N ALA A 272 -1.91 -10.79 22.59
CA ALA A 272 -1.90 -9.62 23.44
C ALA A 272 -0.52 -9.41 24.09
N HIS A 273 -0.06 -8.15 24.12
CA HIS A 273 1.26 -7.76 24.64
C HIS A 273 1.23 -6.42 25.40
N GLY A 274 0.07 -5.79 25.56
CA GLY A 274 -0.02 -4.48 26.20
C GLY A 274 -1.43 -4.20 26.69
N ILE A 275 -1.56 -3.42 27.76
CA ILE A 275 -2.84 -2.93 28.28
C ILE A 275 -2.90 -1.42 28.07
N GLY A 276 -4.03 -0.90 27.60
CA GLY A 276 -4.29 0.53 27.49
C GLY A 276 -5.07 1.03 28.70
N GLU A 277 -6.13 1.79 28.46
CA GLU A 277 -7.06 2.22 29.49
C GLU A 277 -7.84 1.03 30.06
N LEU A 278 -7.95 0.98 31.39
CA LEU A 278 -8.68 -0.03 32.16
C LEU A 278 -9.55 0.69 33.19
N ILE A 279 -10.86 0.49 33.11
CA ILE A 279 -11.85 1.14 33.97
C ILE A 279 -12.71 0.07 34.63
N TRP A 280 -12.71 0.06 35.97
CA TRP A 280 -13.55 -0.80 36.79
C TRP A 280 -14.81 -0.05 37.24
N GLY A 281 -15.98 -0.70 37.13
CA GLY A 281 -17.25 -0.10 37.53
C GLY A 281 -17.45 0.04 39.03
N PRO A 282 -18.43 0.86 39.44
CA PRO A 282 -18.77 1.05 40.85
C PRO A 282 -19.23 -0.26 41.50
N GLY A 283 -18.68 -0.59 42.67
CA GLY A 283 -19.06 -1.79 43.43
C GLY A 283 -18.25 -3.05 43.10
N LYS A 284 -17.35 -3.00 42.12
CA LYS A 284 -16.33 -4.07 41.93
C LYS A 284 -15.26 -3.96 43.02
N PRO A 285 -14.70 -5.08 43.52
CA PRO A 285 -13.81 -5.04 44.67
C PRO A 285 -12.62 -4.13 44.36
N VAL A 286 -12.37 -3.16 45.25
CA VAL A 286 -11.30 -2.16 45.10
C VAL A 286 -9.92 -2.83 44.97
N ASP A 287 -9.75 -4.02 45.54
CA ASP A 287 -8.52 -4.81 45.39
C ASP A 287 -8.23 -5.19 43.92
N VAL A 288 -9.24 -5.49 43.08
CA VAL A 288 -9.03 -5.86 41.66
C VAL A 288 -8.68 -4.64 40.79
N ALA A 289 -9.18 -3.46 41.18
CA ALA A 289 -8.90 -2.19 40.50
C ALA A 289 -7.48 -1.66 40.76
N ASP A 290 -6.89 -2.03 41.90
CA ASP A 290 -5.50 -1.71 42.31
C ASP A 290 -4.51 -2.88 42.05
N GLU A 291 -4.93 -3.92 41.33
CA GLU A 291 -4.18 -5.19 41.18
C GLU A 291 -3.30 -5.32 39.94
N VAL A 292 -3.54 -4.58 38.84
CA VAL A 292 -2.55 -4.55 37.73
C VAL A 292 -1.41 -3.63 38.12
N ARG A 293 -0.55 -4.13 39.00
CA ARG A 293 0.67 -3.44 39.43
C ARG A 293 1.76 -3.64 38.40
N ASN A 294 1.75 -4.80 37.73
CA ASN A 294 2.75 -5.18 36.76
C ASN A 294 2.14 -5.51 35.39
N GLN A 295 2.95 -5.39 34.35
CA GLN A 295 2.64 -5.85 33.00
C GLN A 295 2.39 -7.37 32.97
N SER A 296 3.13 -8.13 33.78
CA SER A 296 2.96 -9.57 33.98
C SER A 296 1.58 -9.95 34.53
N ASP A 297 1.00 -9.12 35.41
CA ASP A 297 -0.35 -9.34 35.96
C ASP A 297 -1.41 -9.28 34.85
N ALA A 298 -1.23 -8.40 33.85
CA ALA A 298 -2.13 -8.30 32.70
C ALA A 298 -2.17 -9.60 31.88
N TYR A 299 -1.06 -10.34 31.75
CA TYR A 299 -1.05 -11.64 31.05
C TYR A 299 -1.86 -12.70 31.79
N THR A 300 -1.89 -12.64 33.12
CA THR A 300 -2.77 -13.51 33.92
C THR A 300 -4.23 -13.17 33.70
N MET A 301 -4.58 -11.89 33.60
CA MET A 301 -5.94 -11.46 33.25
C MET A 301 -6.33 -11.90 31.84
N TYR A 302 -5.46 -11.71 30.85
CA TYR A 302 -5.71 -12.14 29.46
C TYR A 302 -6.01 -13.62 29.37
N ARG A 303 -5.24 -14.47 30.06
CA ARG A 303 -5.51 -15.91 30.13
C ARG A 303 -6.86 -16.23 30.78
N LYS A 304 -7.23 -15.54 31.86
CA LYS A 304 -8.57 -15.70 32.49
C LYS A 304 -9.69 -15.28 31.53
N TRP A 305 -9.48 -14.23 30.76
CA TRP A 305 -10.44 -13.68 29.81
C TRP A 305 -10.50 -14.41 28.47
N GLY A 306 -9.71 -15.47 28.28
CA GLY A 306 -9.64 -16.21 27.01
C GLY A 306 -8.90 -15.46 25.89
N VAL A 307 -8.18 -14.39 26.23
CA VAL A 307 -7.36 -13.61 25.29
C VAL A 307 -5.98 -14.26 25.16
N PRO A 308 -5.55 -14.60 23.93
CA PRO A 308 -4.31 -15.33 23.70
C PRO A 308 -3.09 -14.45 23.99
N THR A 309 -2.12 -15.01 24.70
CA THR A 309 -0.82 -14.41 24.99
C THR A 309 0.28 -15.28 24.42
N SER A 310 1.39 -14.68 24.00
CA SER A 310 2.53 -15.45 23.50
C SER A 310 3.05 -16.41 24.57
N PRO A 311 3.26 -17.71 24.25
CA PRO A 311 3.84 -18.67 25.18
C PRO A 311 5.34 -18.41 25.45
N HIS A 312 5.93 -17.47 24.71
CA HIS A 312 7.37 -17.16 24.71
C HIS A 312 7.74 -16.02 25.68
N ASN A 313 6.76 -15.40 26.35
CA ASN A 313 7.00 -14.31 27.29
C ASN A 313 7.80 -14.81 28.51
N ARG A 314 8.80 -14.04 28.94
CA ARG A 314 9.63 -14.33 30.12
C ARG A 314 9.61 -13.16 31.09
N GLU A 315 9.37 -13.45 32.37
CA GLU A 315 9.70 -12.52 33.45
C GLU A 315 11.20 -12.61 33.72
N VAL A 316 11.87 -11.47 33.75
CA VAL A 316 13.31 -11.36 33.96
C VAL A 316 13.60 -10.30 35.03
N THR A 317 14.75 -10.41 35.68
CA THR A 317 15.09 -9.58 36.85
C THR A 317 16.48 -8.94 36.76
N ASP A 318 17.27 -9.35 35.77
CA ASP A 318 18.62 -8.87 35.49
C ASP A 318 18.93 -8.86 33.98
N PHE A 319 20.07 -8.27 33.63
CA PHE A 319 20.49 -8.10 32.23
C PHE A 319 20.90 -9.40 31.55
N ASP A 320 21.44 -10.37 32.30
CA ASP A 320 21.94 -11.62 31.73
C ASP A 320 20.76 -12.49 31.29
N GLN A 321 19.65 -12.47 32.01
CA GLN A 321 18.39 -13.11 31.61
C GLN A 321 17.77 -12.48 30.35
N ILE A 322 17.94 -11.17 30.15
CA ILE A 322 17.53 -10.48 28.92
C ILE A 322 18.38 -10.99 27.74
N LEU A 323 19.71 -11.03 27.92
CA LEU A 323 20.63 -11.53 26.89
C LEU A 323 20.36 -12.99 26.54
N ASP A 324 20.12 -13.86 27.52
CA ASP A 324 19.81 -15.27 27.29
C ASP A 324 18.62 -15.44 26.33
N MET A 325 17.54 -14.67 26.52
CA MET A 325 16.39 -14.71 25.63
C MET A 325 16.73 -14.19 24.23
N ILE A 326 17.51 -13.11 24.13
CA ILE A 326 17.93 -12.53 22.85
C ILE A 326 18.82 -13.51 22.07
N GLU A 327 19.77 -14.15 22.72
CA GLU A 327 20.66 -15.14 22.10
C GLU A 327 19.88 -16.38 21.67
N TYR A 328 19.03 -16.93 22.56
CA TYR A 328 18.22 -18.11 22.27
C TYR A 328 17.33 -17.91 21.05
N TYR A 329 16.49 -16.88 21.03
CA TYR A 329 15.63 -16.60 19.87
C TYR A 329 16.43 -16.06 18.68
N GLY A 330 17.65 -15.57 18.87
CA GLY A 330 18.56 -15.20 17.80
C GLY A 330 18.94 -16.38 16.94
N GLU A 331 19.16 -17.55 17.56
CA GLU A 331 19.45 -18.82 16.89
C GLU A 331 18.18 -19.56 16.43
N HIS A 332 17.07 -19.43 17.17
CA HIS A 332 15.85 -20.21 16.96
C HIS A 332 14.72 -19.39 16.30
N ARG A 333 15.05 -18.37 15.50
CA ARG A 333 14.07 -17.47 14.86
C ARG A 333 13.05 -18.21 13.98
N GLY A 334 13.52 -19.23 13.27
CA GLY A 334 12.70 -20.01 12.34
C GLY A 334 11.84 -21.08 13.02
N ASP A 335 12.06 -21.34 14.31
CA ASP A 335 11.43 -22.47 15.00
C ASP A 335 10.10 -22.10 15.66
N ILE A 336 9.85 -20.81 15.86
CA ILE A 336 8.59 -20.32 16.41
C ILE A 336 7.52 -20.18 15.33
N GLU A 337 6.25 -20.10 15.74
CA GLU A 337 5.11 -20.17 14.84
C GLU A 337 4.93 -18.98 13.89
N HIS A 338 5.63 -17.87 14.10
CA HIS A 338 5.47 -16.62 13.36
C HIS A 338 6.80 -15.92 13.10
N ALA A 339 6.82 -14.96 12.17
CA ALA A 339 7.97 -14.10 11.99
C ALA A 339 8.23 -13.24 13.23
N LEU A 340 9.50 -13.09 13.61
CA LEU A 340 9.95 -12.16 14.64
C LEU A 340 11.11 -11.31 14.10
N ASP A 341 11.15 -10.04 14.51
CA ASP A 341 12.22 -9.09 14.12
C ASP A 341 13.09 -8.65 15.30
N GLY A 342 12.84 -9.17 16.50
CA GLY A 342 13.57 -8.78 17.70
C GLY A 342 12.99 -9.33 19.00
N ILE A 343 13.46 -8.77 20.11
CA ILE A 343 12.93 -8.97 21.47
C ILE A 343 12.55 -7.61 22.04
N VAL A 344 11.39 -7.51 22.68
CA VAL A 344 10.97 -6.32 23.42
C VAL A 344 11.26 -6.54 24.89
N VAL A 345 11.90 -5.55 25.52
CA VAL A 345 12.19 -5.54 26.95
C VAL A 345 11.41 -4.40 27.61
N LYS A 346 10.67 -4.69 28.68
CA LYS A 346 9.82 -3.71 29.37
C LYS A 346 10.05 -3.76 30.88
N VAL A 347 10.07 -2.61 31.54
CA VAL A 347 9.94 -2.56 33.01
C VAL A 347 8.57 -3.13 33.39
N ASP A 348 8.53 -4.09 34.31
CA ASP A 348 7.29 -4.81 34.60
C ASP A 348 6.29 -3.95 35.39
N ASP A 349 6.75 -3.21 36.40
CA ASP A 349 5.90 -2.38 37.27
C ASP A 349 5.36 -1.12 36.55
N LEU A 350 4.03 -0.99 36.48
CA LEU A 350 3.32 0.11 35.80
C LEU A 350 3.47 1.46 36.51
N ALA A 351 3.71 1.49 37.82
CA ALA A 351 4.03 2.73 38.53
C ALA A 351 5.43 3.24 38.16
N LEU A 352 6.40 2.33 38.01
CA LEU A 352 7.73 2.68 37.51
C LEU A 352 7.68 3.14 36.04
N GLN A 353 6.87 2.51 35.20
CA GLN A 353 6.63 2.97 33.82
C GLN A 353 6.10 4.41 33.79
N ARG A 354 5.10 4.73 34.63
CA ARG A 354 4.55 6.10 34.76
C ARG A 354 5.60 7.12 35.22
N ARG A 355 6.48 6.74 36.16
CA ARG A 355 7.57 7.60 36.64
C ARG A 355 8.62 7.88 35.56
N LEU A 356 8.96 6.89 34.74
CA LEU A 356 9.90 7.04 33.62
C LEU A 356 9.32 7.87 32.48
N GLY A 357 8.01 7.73 32.22
CA GLY A 357 7.29 8.45 31.18
C GLY A 357 7.71 8.04 29.76
N SER A 358 7.56 8.98 28.83
CA SER A 358 7.85 8.78 27.41
C SER A 358 8.56 9.99 26.81
N THR A 359 9.19 9.78 25.65
CA THR A 359 9.56 10.85 24.72
C THR A 359 8.33 11.26 23.88
N SER A 360 8.51 12.13 22.90
CA SER A 360 7.44 12.49 21.96
C SER A 360 6.94 11.31 21.10
N ARG A 361 7.70 10.20 21.02
CA ARG A 361 7.40 9.07 20.14
C ARG A 361 7.33 7.70 20.83
N ALA A 362 8.14 7.49 21.88
CA ALA A 362 8.36 6.17 22.46
C ALA A 362 8.43 6.19 23.99
N PRO A 363 8.01 5.12 24.69
CA PRO A 363 8.17 5.00 26.13
C PRO A 363 9.65 4.87 26.52
N ARG A 364 10.05 5.46 27.65
CA ARG A 364 11.42 5.29 28.18
C ARG A 364 11.62 3.96 28.91
N TRP A 365 10.51 3.33 29.31
CA TRP A 365 10.46 2.11 30.10
C TRP A 365 10.42 0.82 29.25
N ALA A 366 10.41 0.92 27.91
CA ALA A 366 10.49 -0.22 27.02
C ALA A 366 11.40 0.06 25.82
N ILE A 367 12.08 -0.98 25.34
CA ILE A 367 12.97 -0.92 24.18
C ILE A 367 12.81 -2.18 23.33
N ALA A 368 12.99 -2.05 22.02
CA ALA A 368 13.08 -3.17 21.10
C ALA A 368 14.53 -3.44 20.74
N TYR A 369 15.07 -4.60 21.15
CA TYR A 369 16.30 -5.11 20.55
C TYR A 369 15.96 -5.71 19.20
N LYS A 370 16.45 -5.10 18.11
CA LYS A 370 16.24 -5.61 16.76
C LYS A 370 17.40 -6.50 16.36
N TYR A 371 17.04 -7.66 15.84
CA TYR A 371 18.04 -8.53 15.28
C TYR A 371 18.67 -7.95 14.01
N PRO A 372 19.96 -8.24 13.75
CA PRO A 372 20.55 -7.88 12.47
C PRO A 372 19.79 -8.58 11.33
N PRO A 373 19.55 -7.88 10.21
CA PRO A 373 18.83 -8.44 9.07
C PRO A 373 19.57 -9.64 8.49
N GLU A 374 18.82 -10.60 7.94
CA GLU A 374 19.40 -11.77 7.29
C GLU A 374 20.30 -11.36 6.13
N GLU A 375 21.57 -11.77 6.23
CA GLU A 375 22.58 -11.59 5.22
C GLU A 375 22.66 -12.85 4.37
N VAL A 376 22.36 -12.73 3.08
CA VAL A 376 22.50 -13.83 2.13
C VAL A 376 23.59 -13.53 1.11
N ASN A 377 24.27 -14.58 0.68
CA ASN A 377 25.34 -14.47 -0.30
C ASN A 377 24.79 -14.73 -1.71
N THR A 378 25.14 -13.86 -2.66
CA THR A 378 24.88 -14.08 -4.09
C THR A 378 26.05 -13.63 -4.95
N LYS A 379 26.05 -13.98 -6.24
CA LYS A 379 27.07 -13.53 -7.19
C LYS A 379 26.71 -12.15 -7.74
N LEU A 380 27.66 -11.23 -7.73
CA LEU A 380 27.60 -9.96 -8.45
C LEU A 380 27.96 -10.19 -9.91
N LEU A 381 26.97 -10.20 -10.78
CA LEU A 381 27.15 -10.47 -12.21
C LEU A 381 27.75 -9.27 -12.94
N ASN A 382 27.25 -8.07 -12.64
CA ASN A 382 27.72 -6.83 -13.27
C ASN A 382 27.37 -5.61 -12.42
N ILE A 383 27.99 -4.46 -12.70
CA ILE A 383 27.55 -3.16 -12.22
C ILE A 383 27.25 -2.30 -13.45
N VAL A 384 26.00 -1.88 -13.56
CA VAL A 384 25.54 -0.94 -14.61
C VAL A 384 25.33 0.45 -13.98
N VAL A 385 25.22 1.48 -14.81
CA VAL A 385 24.94 2.84 -14.35
C VAL A 385 23.57 3.31 -14.86
N GLN A 386 22.80 3.97 -13.99
CA GLN A 386 21.54 4.61 -14.35
C GLN A 386 21.68 6.13 -14.20
N VAL A 387 21.24 6.87 -15.21
CA VAL A 387 21.20 8.33 -15.20
C VAL A 387 19.82 8.75 -14.74
N GLY A 388 19.71 9.34 -13.54
CA GLY A 388 18.43 9.80 -13.02
C GLY A 388 18.01 11.15 -13.57
N ARG A 389 16.78 11.56 -13.23
CA ARG A 389 16.13 12.84 -13.60
C ARG A 389 17.00 14.10 -13.50
N THR A 390 17.84 14.18 -12.47
CA THR A 390 18.70 15.35 -12.19
C THR A 390 20.15 15.16 -12.70
N GLY A 391 20.33 14.23 -13.63
CA GLY A 391 21.62 13.87 -14.19
C GLY A 391 22.49 12.98 -13.30
N ARG A 392 22.09 12.71 -12.04
CA ARG A 392 22.85 11.84 -11.11
C ARG A 392 23.07 10.46 -11.74
N VAL A 393 24.32 10.07 -11.88
CA VAL A 393 24.71 8.76 -12.41
C VAL A 393 24.95 7.80 -11.24
N THR A 394 24.06 6.82 -11.11
CA THR A 394 23.99 5.90 -9.98
C THR A 394 24.47 4.51 -10.41
N PRO A 395 25.50 3.92 -9.78
CA PRO A 395 25.85 2.53 -10.00
C PRO A 395 24.78 1.61 -9.39
N VAL A 396 24.41 0.58 -10.14
CA VAL A 396 23.40 -0.43 -9.79
C VAL A 396 24.02 -1.80 -10.00
N ALA A 397 24.05 -2.59 -8.93
CA ALA A 397 24.49 -3.98 -8.99
C ALA A 397 23.44 -4.85 -9.68
N ILE A 398 23.90 -5.70 -10.59
CA ILE A 398 23.16 -6.79 -11.20
C ILE A 398 23.60 -8.08 -10.51
N LEU A 399 22.68 -8.71 -9.81
CA LEU A 399 22.93 -9.87 -8.97
C LEU A 399 22.35 -11.11 -9.63
N ASN A 400 22.96 -12.26 -9.36
CA ASN A 400 22.26 -13.51 -9.54
C ASN A 400 21.03 -13.49 -8.60
N PRO A 401 19.80 -13.69 -9.10
CA PRO A 401 18.60 -13.56 -8.29
C PRO A 401 18.69 -14.39 -7.01
N VAL A 402 18.49 -13.74 -5.86
CA VAL A 402 18.58 -14.38 -4.53
C VAL A 402 17.38 -14.00 -3.69
N TYR A 403 16.82 -14.94 -2.94
CA TYR A 403 15.71 -14.67 -2.03
C TYR A 403 16.26 -14.11 -0.71
N VAL A 404 15.79 -12.93 -0.31
CA VAL A 404 16.22 -12.24 0.93
C VAL A 404 14.99 -11.72 1.64
N ALA A 405 14.79 -12.11 2.91
CA ALA A 405 13.70 -11.59 3.75
C ALA A 405 12.37 -11.48 2.98
N GLY A 406 11.96 -12.57 2.34
CA GLY A 406 10.66 -12.63 1.69
C GLY A 406 10.56 -12.20 0.22
N SER A 407 11.61 -11.67 -0.41
CA SER A 407 11.53 -11.34 -1.84
C SER A 407 12.81 -11.61 -2.59
N THR A 408 12.67 -11.90 -3.88
CA THR A 408 13.81 -12.06 -4.78
C THR A 408 14.45 -10.71 -5.10
N VAL A 409 15.74 -10.60 -4.81
CA VAL A 409 16.58 -9.45 -5.13
C VAL A 409 17.50 -9.85 -6.28
N SER A 410 17.36 -9.16 -7.41
CA SER A 410 18.24 -9.30 -8.59
C SER A 410 18.99 -8.01 -8.93
N ARG A 411 18.58 -6.88 -8.35
CA ARG A 411 19.18 -5.56 -8.56
C ARG A 411 19.17 -4.77 -7.27
N THR A 412 20.23 -4.01 -7.00
CA THR A 412 20.26 -3.05 -5.90
C THR A 412 21.21 -1.88 -6.20
N THR A 413 20.94 -0.72 -5.61
CA THR A 413 21.79 0.46 -5.74
C THR A 413 23.10 0.28 -4.98
N LEU A 414 24.17 0.83 -5.54
CA LEU A 414 25.46 0.98 -4.87
C LEU A 414 25.72 2.43 -4.44
N HIS A 415 24.69 3.28 -4.51
CA HIS A 415 24.69 4.71 -4.20
C HIS A 415 25.60 5.55 -5.12
N ASN A 416 26.92 5.39 -5.03
CA ASN A 416 27.91 6.09 -5.84
C ASN A 416 29.23 5.33 -5.94
N ALA A 417 30.11 5.76 -6.86
CA ALA A 417 31.39 5.10 -7.11
C ALA A 417 32.32 5.07 -5.88
N TYR A 418 32.21 6.06 -5.00
CA TYR A 418 32.97 6.10 -3.75
C TYR A 418 32.57 4.93 -2.84
N GLU A 419 31.28 4.66 -2.67
CA GLU A 419 30.80 3.52 -1.86
C GLU A 419 31.21 2.17 -2.45
N VAL A 420 31.19 2.01 -3.77
CA VAL A 420 31.70 0.77 -4.42
C VAL A 420 33.15 0.50 -4.04
N LYS A 421 34.00 1.53 -4.15
CA LYS A 421 35.43 1.44 -3.83
C LYS A 421 35.67 1.25 -2.33
N ARG A 422 34.95 1.99 -1.48
CA ARG A 422 35.02 1.89 -0.01
C ARG A 422 34.64 0.49 0.48
N LYS A 423 33.59 -0.10 -0.08
CA LYS A 423 33.16 -1.48 0.22
C LYS A 423 34.05 -2.54 -0.43
N GLY A 424 34.98 -2.16 -1.32
CA GLY A 424 35.94 -3.05 -1.95
C GLY A 424 35.30 -4.08 -2.90
N ILE A 425 34.14 -3.75 -3.47
CA ILE A 425 33.34 -4.66 -4.32
C ILE A 425 33.94 -4.74 -5.72
N LEU A 426 34.12 -5.96 -6.23
CA LEU A 426 34.57 -6.27 -7.59
C LEU A 426 33.49 -7.03 -8.36
N ILE A 427 33.32 -6.73 -9.65
CA ILE A 427 32.42 -7.48 -10.52
C ILE A 427 32.90 -8.93 -10.59
N GLY A 428 31.99 -9.89 -10.40
CA GLY A 428 32.30 -11.32 -10.26
C GLY A 428 32.33 -11.80 -8.80
N ASP A 429 32.37 -10.91 -7.82
CA ASP A 429 32.41 -11.28 -6.40
C ASP A 429 31.19 -12.11 -5.97
N THR A 430 31.41 -12.96 -4.97
CA THR A 430 30.31 -13.34 -4.06
C THR A 430 30.13 -12.20 -3.06
N VAL A 431 28.94 -11.62 -3.02
CA VAL A 431 28.59 -10.45 -2.23
C VAL A 431 27.48 -10.77 -1.25
N VAL A 432 27.54 -10.09 -0.10
CA VAL A 432 26.53 -10.17 0.96
C VAL A 432 25.43 -9.15 0.68
N VAL A 433 24.20 -9.63 0.61
CA VAL A 433 22.98 -8.85 0.40
C VAL A 433 22.09 -8.98 1.61
N ARG A 434 21.52 -7.87 2.06
CA ARG A 434 20.50 -7.82 3.11
C ARG A 434 19.38 -6.87 2.73
N LYS A 435 18.32 -6.81 3.51
CA LYS A 435 17.33 -5.73 3.41
C LYS A 435 17.43 -4.78 4.60
N ALA A 436 17.59 -3.49 4.32
CA ALA A 436 17.45 -2.44 5.32
C ALA A 436 15.96 -2.22 5.61
N GLY A 437 15.58 -2.35 6.89
CA GLY A 437 14.20 -2.21 7.36
C GLY A 437 13.21 -3.13 6.62
N ASP A 438 13.66 -4.33 6.24
CA ASP A 438 12.90 -5.38 5.53
C ASP A 438 12.33 -5.00 4.14
N VAL A 439 12.67 -3.82 3.61
CA VAL A 439 12.14 -3.31 2.34
C VAL A 439 13.21 -3.07 1.29
N ILE A 440 14.30 -2.36 1.62
CA ILE A 440 15.27 -1.89 0.62
C ILE A 440 16.48 -2.84 0.58
N PRO A 441 16.74 -3.54 -0.52
CA PRO A 441 17.92 -4.39 -0.63
C PRO A 441 19.19 -3.54 -0.61
N GLU A 442 20.21 -3.95 0.15
CA GLU A 442 21.51 -3.30 0.27
C GLU A 442 22.63 -4.34 0.09
N LEU A 443 23.68 -3.97 -0.65
CA LEU A 443 24.94 -4.72 -0.68
C LEU A 443 25.85 -4.30 0.48
N VAL A 444 26.16 -5.22 1.38
CA VAL A 444 27.04 -4.95 2.53
C VAL A 444 28.50 -4.91 2.10
N GLY A 445 28.94 -5.91 1.34
CA GLY A 445 30.31 -6.03 0.86
C GLY A 445 30.61 -7.42 0.27
N PRO A 446 31.86 -7.65 -0.18
CA PRO A 446 32.28 -8.93 -0.72
C PRO A 446 32.62 -9.95 0.36
N VAL A 447 32.38 -11.23 0.07
CA VAL A 447 32.87 -12.36 0.87
C VAL A 447 34.31 -12.65 0.46
N ILE A 448 35.28 -11.99 1.09
CA ILE A 448 36.71 -12.04 0.71
C ILE A 448 37.25 -13.46 0.62
N ALA A 449 36.89 -14.33 1.57
CA ALA A 449 37.33 -15.72 1.59
C ALA A 449 36.90 -16.51 0.33
N LYS A 450 35.83 -16.08 -0.34
CA LYS A 450 35.35 -16.70 -1.57
C LYS A 450 36.03 -16.17 -2.83
N ARG A 451 37.06 -15.31 -2.73
CA ARG A 451 37.87 -14.88 -3.89
C ARG A 451 38.96 -15.89 -4.27
N GLU A 452 39.38 -16.72 -3.32
CA GLU A 452 40.50 -17.64 -3.49
C GLU A 452 40.29 -18.57 -4.70
N GLY A 453 41.22 -18.54 -5.66
CA GLY A 453 41.25 -19.43 -6.82
C GLY A 453 40.54 -18.91 -8.08
N HIS A 454 39.92 -17.73 -8.05
CA HIS A 454 39.34 -17.07 -9.24
C HIS A 454 39.56 -15.56 -9.24
N GLU A 455 40.59 -15.07 -8.54
CA GLU A 455 40.91 -13.64 -8.47
C GLU A 455 41.16 -13.00 -9.83
N GLN A 456 41.58 -13.79 -10.83
CA GLN A 456 41.79 -13.32 -12.20
C GLN A 456 40.49 -13.05 -12.96
N ASP A 457 39.36 -13.59 -12.50
CA ASP A 457 38.03 -13.39 -13.09
C ASP A 457 37.32 -12.14 -12.52
N LEU A 458 37.86 -11.56 -11.44
CA LEU A 458 37.31 -10.38 -10.76
C LEU A 458 37.75 -9.08 -11.44
N ARG A 459 36.84 -8.12 -11.58
CA ARG A 459 37.12 -6.84 -12.24
C ARG A 459 36.69 -5.64 -11.40
N GLU A 460 37.55 -4.63 -11.31
CA GLU A 460 37.19 -3.35 -10.67
C GLU A 460 36.13 -2.61 -11.50
N PHE A 461 35.11 -2.09 -10.82
CA PHE A 461 34.16 -1.19 -11.46
C PHE A 461 34.79 0.19 -11.66
N VAL A 462 34.89 0.62 -12.91
CA VAL A 462 35.34 1.96 -13.27
C VAL A 462 34.11 2.78 -13.62
N MET A 463 33.85 3.81 -12.82
CA MET A 463 32.77 4.76 -13.10
C MET A 463 33.03 5.43 -14.46
N PRO A 464 32.06 5.48 -15.38
CA PRO A 464 32.27 6.06 -16.69
C PRO A 464 32.55 7.57 -16.57
N THR A 465 33.42 8.08 -17.43
CA THR A 465 33.74 9.52 -17.49
C THR A 465 32.77 10.31 -18.38
N ARG A 466 31.99 9.58 -19.20
CA ARG A 466 30.98 10.10 -20.11
C ARG A 466 29.63 9.48 -19.80
N CYS A 467 28.56 10.24 -20.02
CA CYS A 467 27.20 9.78 -19.78
C CYS A 467 26.88 8.60 -20.71
N PRO A 468 26.38 7.46 -20.18
CA PRO A 468 26.05 6.30 -21.02
C PRO A 468 24.87 6.55 -21.97
N SER A 469 24.09 7.63 -21.75
CA SER A 469 22.92 7.96 -22.56
C SER A 469 23.19 9.02 -23.64
N CYS A 470 24.06 10.00 -23.38
CA CYS A 470 24.29 11.12 -24.30
C CYS A 470 25.76 11.50 -24.53
N ASP A 471 26.69 10.66 -24.04
CA ASP A 471 28.15 10.83 -24.14
C ASP A 471 28.75 12.12 -23.54
N THR A 472 27.94 12.96 -22.91
CA THR A 472 28.40 14.20 -22.26
C THR A 472 29.36 13.87 -21.11
N VAL A 473 30.47 14.60 -21.01
CA VAL A 473 31.44 14.44 -19.93
C VAL A 473 30.77 14.69 -18.57
N LEU A 474 30.85 13.69 -17.68
CA LEU A 474 30.28 13.76 -16.34
C LEU A 474 31.11 14.68 -15.45
N ARG A 475 30.44 15.40 -14.55
CA ARG A 475 31.09 16.35 -13.63
C ARG A 475 30.43 16.30 -12.24
N TYR A 476 31.20 16.68 -11.23
CA TYR A 476 30.67 17.06 -9.93
C TYR A 476 30.02 18.44 -10.03
N GLU A 477 28.92 18.65 -9.31
CA GLU A 477 28.20 19.92 -9.36
C GLU A 477 28.87 20.96 -8.45
N LYS A 478 29.35 20.53 -7.28
CA LYS A 478 30.11 21.36 -6.33
C LYS A 478 31.39 20.65 -5.87
N GLU A 479 32.34 21.44 -5.39
CA GLU A 479 33.55 20.90 -4.75
C GLU A 479 33.16 20.10 -3.50
N GLY A 480 33.59 18.83 -3.42
CA GLY A 480 33.24 17.91 -2.34
C GLY A 480 32.06 16.97 -2.62
N ASP A 481 31.35 17.13 -3.74
CA ASP A 481 30.29 16.17 -4.14
C ASP A 481 30.87 14.78 -4.40
N LYS A 482 30.12 13.74 -3.99
CA LYS A 482 30.48 12.34 -4.24
C LYS A 482 29.81 11.75 -5.47
N ASP A 483 28.78 12.43 -5.98
CA ASP A 483 27.96 11.96 -7.09
C ASP A 483 28.38 12.64 -8.40
N LEU A 484 28.69 11.84 -9.42
CA LEU A 484 28.86 12.35 -10.78
C LEU A 484 27.52 12.59 -11.44
N ARG A 485 27.41 13.70 -12.17
CA ARG A 485 26.19 14.11 -12.87
C ARG A 485 26.46 14.35 -14.34
N CYS A 486 25.46 14.04 -15.16
CA CYS A 486 25.38 14.48 -16.54
C CYS A 486 24.88 15.94 -16.56
N PRO A 487 25.71 16.92 -16.96
CA PRO A 487 25.32 18.33 -16.98
C PRO A 487 24.37 18.67 -18.14
N ASN A 488 24.21 17.76 -19.11
CA ASN A 488 23.30 17.93 -20.24
C ASN A 488 21.84 17.72 -19.83
N SER A 489 21.29 18.66 -19.07
CA SER A 489 19.89 18.61 -18.60
C SER A 489 18.89 18.75 -19.74
N GLU A 490 19.24 19.45 -20.81
CA GLU A 490 18.35 19.74 -21.94
C GLU A 490 18.11 18.51 -22.83
N SER A 491 19.18 17.94 -23.40
CA SER A 491 19.08 16.96 -24.49
C SER A 491 19.49 15.54 -24.11
N CYS A 492 19.81 15.26 -22.84
CA CYS A 492 20.12 13.89 -22.41
C CYS A 492 18.85 13.03 -22.45
N PRO A 493 18.78 11.98 -23.29
CA PRO A 493 17.58 11.15 -23.43
C PRO A 493 17.15 10.49 -22.12
N ALA A 494 18.09 9.97 -21.33
CA ALA A 494 17.77 9.35 -20.04
C ALA A 494 17.23 10.36 -19.02
N GLN A 495 17.74 11.61 -19.01
CA GLN A 495 17.17 12.63 -18.11
C GLN A 495 15.77 13.02 -18.56
N LEU A 496 15.54 13.14 -19.88
CA LEU A 496 14.23 13.43 -20.44
C LEU A 496 13.23 12.32 -20.12
N ALA A 497 13.60 11.04 -20.30
CA ALA A 497 12.78 9.89 -19.94
C ALA A 497 12.33 9.96 -18.47
N GLU A 498 13.26 10.19 -17.55
CA GLU A 498 12.99 10.30 -16.11
C GLU A 498 12.13 11.53 -15.76
N ARG A 499 12.25 12.63 -16.51
CA ARG A 499 11.35 13.79 -16.36
C ARG A 499 9.95 13.49 -16.88
N VAL A 500 9.82 12.78 -18.00
CA VAL A 500 8.54 12.29 -18.54
C VAL A 500 7.86 11.29 -17.58
N ILE A 501 8.62 10.39 -16.96
CA ILE A 501 8.11 9.50 -15.91
C ILE A 501 7.58 10.31 -14.73
N ASN A 502 8.37 11.29 -14.27
CA ASN A 502 7.98 12.10 -13.12
C ASN A 502 6.75 12.97 -13.39
N LEU A 503 6.63 13.60 -14.56
CA LEU A 503 5.46 14.41 -14.90
C LEU A 503 4.21 13.55 -15.10
N ALA A 504 4.34 12.30 -15.53
CA ALA A 504 3.22 11.36 -15.64
C ALA A 504 2.76 10.79 -14.29
N ALA A 505 3.58 10.88 -13.24
CA ALA A 505 3.28 10.31 -11.94
C ALA A 505 1.98 10.87 -11.33
N ARG A 506 1.34 10.07 -10.47
CA ARG A 506 0.07 10.40 -9.79
C ARG A 506 0.02 11.76 -9.08
N LYS A 507 1.18 12.22 -8.58
CA LYS A 507 1.28 13.51 -7.86
C LYS A 507 1.59 14.71 -8.76
N ALA A 508 1.77 14.46 -10.06
CA ALA A 508 1.96 15.43 -11.13
C ALA A 508 0.73 15.39 -12.04
N PHE A 509 0.88 15.13 -13.35
CA PHE A 509 -0.25 15.11 -14.27
C PHE A 509 -1.15 13.87 -14.17
N ASP A 510 -0.72 12.80 -13.49
CA ASP A 510 -1.50 11.57 -13.34
C ASP A 510 -1.90 10.93 -14.68
N ILE A 511 -0.94 10.84 -15.60
CA ILE A 511 -1.17 10.27 -16.94
C ILE A 511 -1.06 8.75 -16.85
N GLU A 512 -2.20 8.08 -16.76
CA GLU A 512 -2.24 6.62 -16.78
C GLU A 512 -1.65 6.07 -18.10
N HIS A 513 -1.10 4.86 -18.05
CA HIS A 513 -0.43 4.19 -19.19
C HIS A 513 0.87 4.84 -19.72
N LEU A 514 1.27 6.02 -19.22
CA LEU A 514 2.59 6.62 -19.43
C LEU A 514 3.58 6.23 -18.31
N GLY A 515 3.94 4.94 -18.25
CA GLY A 515 4.95 4.42 -17.31
C GLY A 515 6.37 4.41 -17.89
N ASP A 516 7.34 3.86 -17.15
CA ASP A 516 8.77 3.84 -17.50
C ASP A 516 9.04 3.38 -18.94
N GLN A 517 8.39 2.29 -19.36
CA GLN A 517 8.59 1.72 -20.70
C GLN A 517 8.06 2.64 -21.81
N SER A 518 6.90 3.26 -21.59
CA SER A 518 6.31 4.22 -22.53
C SER A 518 7.16 5.49 -22.61
N ALA A 519 7.62 6.01 -21.47
CA ALA A 519 8.47 7.20 -21.42
C ALA A 519 9.81 6.98 -22.13
N VAL A 520 10.47 5.83 -21.89
CA VAL A 520 11.69 5.45 -22.60
C VAL A 520 11.41 5.27 -24.10
N ALA A 521 10.31 4.62 -24.50
CA ALA A 521 9.97 4.48 -25.91
C ALA A 521 9.78 5.84 -26.62
N LEU A 522 9.17 6.82 -25.95
CA LEU A 522 8.97 8.16 -26.52
C LEU A 522 10.27 8.96 -26.65
N THR A 523 11.18 8.82 -25.68
CA THR A 523 12.32 9.73 -25.48
C THR A 523 13.69 9.12 -25.82
N ASN A 524 13.79 7.80 -25.76
CA ASN A 524 14.99 7.01 -26.02
C ASN A 524 14.63 5.60 -26.56
N PRO A 525 13.96 5.48 -27.72
CA PRO A 525 13.54 4.18 -28.27
C PRO A 525 14.71 3.24 -28.61
N GLU A 526 15.93 3.80 -28.76
CA GLU A 526 17.17 3.06 -29.00
C GLU A 526 17.84 2.59 -27.71
N ASP A 527 17.21 2.77 -26.55
CA ASP A 527 17.66 2.15 -25.31
C ASP A 527 17.79 0.63 -25.50
N ASN A 528 18.95 0.08 -25.15
CA ASN A 528 19.34 -1.32 -25.37
C ASN A 528 19.49 -1.77 -26.83
N ARG A 529 19.67 -0.84 -27.77
CA ARG A 529 20.08 -1.19 -29.13
C ARG A 529 21.39 -2.03 -29.09
N PRO A 530 21.44 -3.18 -29.78
CA PRO A 530 22.67 -3.98 -29.86
C PRO A 530 23.74 -3.26 -30.70
N ASP A 531 24.99 -3.39 -30.28
CA ASP A 531 26.15 -2.79 -30.98
C ASP A 531 26.58 -3.55 -32.25
N SER A 532 26.02 -4.75 -32.48
CA SER A 532 26.41 -5.61 -33.60
C SER A 532 25.24 -6.40 -34.19
N VAL A 533 25.41 -6.82 -35.45
CA VAL A 533 24.40 -7.60 -36.20
C VAL A 533 24.26 -9.01 -35.63
N GLU A 534 25.32 -9.58 -35.09
CA GLU A 534 25.34 -10.93 -34.51
C GLU A 534 24.40 -11.04 -33.30
N ALA A 535 24.20 -9.94 -32.58
CA ALA A 535 23.27 -9.84 -31.46
C ALA A 535 21.83 -9.50 -31.90
N TYR A 536 21.58 -9.27 -33.20
CA TYR A 536 20.25 -8.94 -33.71
C TYR A 536 19.54 -10.17 -34.29
N ALA A 537 18.45 -10.57 -33.65
CA ALA A 537 17.65 -11.73 -34.02
C ALA A 537 16.16 -11.35 -34.18
N PRO A 538 15.75 -10.67 -35.26
CA PRO A 538 14.40 -10.11 -35.42
C PRO A 538 13.25 -11.13 -35.34
N GLY A 539 13.52 -12.40 -35.61
CA GLY A 539 12.53 -13.49 -35.54
C GLY A 539 12.52 -14.25 -34.21
N VAL A 540 13.40 -13.93 -33.27
CA VAL A 540 13.58 -14.69 -32.02
C VAL A 540 13.09 -13.86 -30.85
N ARG A 541 11.95 -14.26 -30.27
CA ARG A 541 11.39 -13.62 -29.06
C ARG A 541 11.75 -14.36 -27.77
N GLU A 542 11.85 -15.68 -27.86
CA GLU A 542 12.27 -16.55 -26.77
C GLU A 542 13.09 -17.71 -27.35
N ILE A 543 14.04 -18.22 -26.55
CA ILE A 543 14.80 -19.42 -26.84
C ILE A 543 14.37 -20.49 -25.85
N VAL A 544 13.77 -21.56 -26.36
CA VAL A 544 13.27 -22.66 -25.53
C VAL A 544 14.32 -23.77 -25.46
N VAL A 545 14.67 -24.20 -24.25
CA VAL A 545 15.65 -25.27 -23.98
C VAL A 545 15.05 -26.35 -23.07
N GLU A 546 15.55 -27.58 -23.15
CA GLU A 546 15.25 -28.63 -22.16
C GLU A 546 16.14 -28.48 -20.91
N PRO A 547 15.83 -29.18 -19.80
CA PRO A 547 16.61 -29.05 -18.57
C PRO A 547 18.08 -29.44 -18.73
N GLY A 548 18.98 -28.51 -18.39
CA GLY A 548 20.43 -28.68 -18.53
C GLY A 548 20.95 -28.57 -19.96
N GLU A 549 20.12 -28.17 -20.92
CA GLU A 549 20.51 -27.92 -22.31
C GLU A 549 20.92 -26.45 -22.50
N GLU A 550 22.02 -26.21 -23.20
CA GLU A 550 22.45 -24.87 -23.56
C GLU A 550 21.76 -24.40 -24.86
N PRO A 551 21.41 -23.11 -24.98
CA PRO A 551 20.89 -22.53 -26.21
C PRO A 551 21.80 -22.84 -27.42
N ALA A 552 21.22 -23.30 -28.52
CA ALA A 552 21.97 -23.45 -29.76
C ALA A 552 22.53 -22.08 -30.22
N PRO A 553 23.77 -22.03 -30.74
CA PRO A 553 24.35 -20.79 -31.23
C PRO A 553 23.49 -20.16 -32.32
N TYR A 554 23.16 -18.88 -32.15
CA TYR A 554 22.48 -18.12 -33.20
C TYR A 554 23.48 -17.71 -34.28
N LEU A 555 23.13 -17.98 -35.54
CA LEU A 555 23.89 -17.53 -36.70
C LEU A 555 23.04 -16.51 -37.45
N ALA A 556 23.52 -15.26 -37.48
CA ALA A 556 22.85 -14.19 -38.20
C ALA A 556 22.72 -14.56 -39.70
N PRO A 557 21.51 -14.47 -40.29
CA PRO A 557 21.32 -14.68 -41.72
C PRO A 557 22.24 -13.80 -42.56
N SER A 558 22.75 -14.35 -43.67
CA SER A 558 23.59 -13.59 -44.60
C SER A 558 22.81 -12.39 -45.15
N GLY A 559 23.40 -11.19 -45.05
CA GLY A 559 22.79 -9.93 -45.49
C GLY A 559 21.84 -9.29 -44.48
N LEU A 560 21.75 -9.80 -43.24
CA LEU A 560 21.06 -9.09 -42.16
C LEU A 560 21.85 -7.83 -41.78
N GLU A 561 21.16 -6.71 -41.62
CA GLU A 561 21.73 -5.45 -41.14
C GLU A 561 20.93 -4.94 -39.94
N LEU A 562 21.58 -4.16 -39.08
CA LEU A 562 20.87 -3.44 -38.03
C LEU A 562 19.99 -2.36 -38.68
N PRO A 563 18.71 -2.23 -38.28
CA PRO A 563 17.85 -1.16 -38.76
C PRO A 563 18.44 0.22 -38.45
N PRO A 564 18.23 1.27 -39.27
CA PRO A 564 18.67 2.62 -38.95
C PRO A 564 18.25 3.07 -37.55
N ILE A 565 19.07 3.93 -36.93
CA ILE A 565 18.78 4.53 -35.62
C ILE A 565 17.51 5.39 -35.75
N GLN A 566 16.54 5.20 -34.86
CA GLN A 566 15.31 5.98 -34.80
C GLN A 566 15.55 7.33 -34.14
N GLU A 567 14.87 8.37 -34.64
CA GLU A 567 14.75 9.63 -33.92
C GLU A 567 13.68 9.48 -32.83
N PRO A 568 13.93 9.91 -31.58
CA PRO A 568 12.91 9.94 -30.54
C PRO A 568 11.75 10.85 -30.92
N VAL A 569 10.52 10.42 -30.61
CA VAL A 569 9.32 11.24 -30.83
C VAL A 569 9.34 12.48 -29.94
N LEU A 570 9.78 12.31 -28.68
CA LEU A 570 9.96 13.40 -27.73
C LEU A 570 11.44 13.70 -27.53
N THR A 571 11.84 14.91 -27.91
CA THR A 571 13.17 15.48 -27.61
C THR A 571 13.13 16.53 -26.50
N SER A 572 11.93 16.89 -26.04
CA SER A 572 11.65 17.78 -24.92
C SER A 572 10.25 17.52 -24.38
N GLU A 573 10.00 17.89 -23.12
CA GLU A 573 8.67 17.89 -22.51
C GLU A 573 7.70 18.86 -23.21
N ALA A 574 8.22 19.83 -23.98
CA ALA A 574 7.44 20.83 -24.68
C ALA A 574 6.39 20.20 -25.62
N ASN A 575 6.75 19.10 -26.30
CA ASN A 575 5.92 18.49 -27.33
C ASN A 575 5.00 17.38 -26.83
N LEU A 576 4.98 17.12 -25.51
CA LEU A 576 4.15 16.05 -24.94
C LEU A 576 2.66 16.21 -25.30
N PHE A 577 2.18 17.46 -25.27
CA PHE A 577 0.77 17.80 -25.46
C PHE A 577 0.35 17.96 -26.93
N ASP A 578 1.30 17.81 -27.86
CA ASP A 578 1.09 17.84 -29.30
C ASP A 578 1.11 16.42 -29.92
N LEU A 579 1.30 15.38 -29.11
CA LEU A 579 1.42 14.00 -29.58
C LEU A 579 0.12 13.49 -30.19
N GLU A 580 0.20 12.97 -31.40
CA GLU A 580 -0.88 12.25 -32.07
C GLU A 580 -0.56 10.75 -32.21
N ALA A 581 -1.60 9.94 -32.38
CA ALA A 581 -1.42 8.50 -32.54
C ALA A 581 -0.53 8.12 -33.74
N SER A 582 -0.54 8.94 -34.80
CA SER A 582 0.30 8.76 -35.99
C SER A 582 1.79 8.91 -35.70
N ASP A 583 2.16 9.79 -34.77
CA ASP A 583 3.58 10.01 -34.39
C ASP A 583 4.17 8.77 -33.71
N LEU A 584 3.32 7.94 -33.12
CA LEU A 584 3.70 6.76 -32.34
C LEU A 584 3.78 5.48 -33.17
N ARG A 585 3.41 5.52 -34.46
CA ARG A 585 3.26 4.33 -35.30
C ARG A 585 4.57 3.58 -35.51
N ASP A 586 5.62 4.33 -35.82
CA ASP A 586 6.92 3.77 -36.21
C ASP A 586 7.91 3.75 -35.05
N VAL A 587 7.41 3.80 -33.81
CA VAL A 587 8.24 3.70 -32.60
C VAL A 587 8.42 2.24 -32.21
N TYR A 588 9.65 1.77 -32.32
CA TYR A 588 10.04 0.43 -31.90
C TYR A 588 11.05 0.48 -30.77
N VAL A 589 10.92 -0.46 -29.84
CA VAL A 589 11.86 -0.65 -28.73
C VAL A 589 12.62 -1.96 -28.89
N TRP A 590 13.82 -1.98 -28.31
CA TRP A 590 14.68 -3.16 -28.29
C TRP A 590 14.34 -4.08 -27.10
N ARG A 591 14.16 -5.37 -27.38
CA ARG A 591 13.88 -6.40 -26.40
C ARG A 591 14.85 -7.55 -26.51
N GLU A 592 15.38 -7.96 -25.37
CA GLU A 592 16.22 -9.15 -25.29
C GLU A 592 15.34 -10.41 -25.30
N ALA A 593 15.66 -11.35 -26.19
CA ALA A 593 15.03 -12.66 -26.21
C ALA A 593 15.40 -13.43 -24.94
N GLN A 594 14.41 -14.05 -24.31
CA GLN A 594 14.59 -14.74 -23.03
C GLN A 594 14.86 -16.23 -23.23
N ILE A 595 15.75 -16.79 -22.42
CA ILE A 595 15.98 -18.24 -22.38
C ILE A 595 14.96 -18.86 -21.42
N ILE A 596 14.16 -19.78 -21.93
CA ILE A 596 13.08 -20.46 -21.22
C ILE A 596 13.35 -21.96 -21.19
N GLU A 597 13.63 -22.50 -20.00
CA GLU A 597 13.69 -23.94 -19.76
C GLU A 597 12.27 -24.51 -19.66
N VAL A 598 11.96 -25.55 -20.42
CA VAL A 598 10.66 -26.24 -20.37
C VAL A 598 10.84 -27.60 -19.73
N ARG A 599 10.29 -27.78 -18.53
CA ARG A 599 10.20 -29.08 -17.85
C ARG A 599 8.87 -29.74 -18.17
N ARG A 600 8.91 -30.98 -18.64
CA ARG A 600 7.70 -31.80 -18.81
C ARG A 600 7.54 -32.72 -17.61
N HIS A 601 6.37 -32.71 -16.98
CA HIS A 601 6.01 -33.70 -15.97
C HIS A 601 4.62 -34.26 -16.28
N VAL A 602 4.38 -35.50 -15.89
CA VAL A 602 3.07 -36.13 -16.01
C VAL A 602 2.35 -35.92 -14.69
N ASP A 603 1.19 -35.27 -14.72
CA ASP A 603 0.38 -35.06 -13.52
C ASP A 603 -0.23 -36.38 -13.02
N SER A 604 -0.84 -36.34 -11.84
CA SER A 604 -1.48 -37.49 -11.20
C SER A 604 -2.61 -38.13 -12.03
N HIS A 605 -3.08 -37.47 -13.10
CA HIS A 605 -4.12 -37.95 -14.01
C HIS A 605 -3.55 -38.45 -15.34
N GLY A 606 -2.22 -38.59 -15.45
CA GLY A 606 -1.57 -39.07 -16.67
C GLY A 606 -1.48 -38.00 -17.78
N LYS A 607 -1.78 -36.73 -17.48
CA LYS A 607 -1.73 -35.64 -18.46
C LYS A 607 -0.37 -34.95 -18.39
N GLU A 608 0.27 -34.82 -19.54
CA GLU A 608 1.54 -34.12 -19.66
C GLU A 608 1.34 -32.61 -19.42
N ARG A 609 2.08 -32.07 -18.46
CA ARG A 609 2.10 -30.65 -18.10
C ARG A 609 3.50 -30.10 -18.37
N LYS A 610 3.55 -28.87 -18.88
CA LYS A 610 4.79 -28.14 -19.16
C LYS A 610 4.93 -27.02 -18.15
N VAL A 611 6.04 -27.01 -17.42
CA VAL A 611 6.45 -25.92 -16.52
C VAL A 611 7.54 -25.14 -17.24
N ARG A 612 7.41 -23.82 -17.30
CA ARG A 612 8.34 -22.91 -17.99
C ARG A 612 9.12 -22.13 -16.94
N HIS A 613 10.45 -22.24 -16.95
CA HIS A 613 11.33 -21.53 -16.03
C HIS A 613 12.26 -20.59 -16.82
N ARG A 614 12.31 -19.30 -16.45
CA ARG A 614 13.16 -18.31 -17.11
C ARG A 614 14.59 -18.42 -16.57
N LEU A 615 15.54 -18.75 -17.44
CA LEU A 615 16.96 -18.88 -17.06
C LEU A 615 17.72 -17.55 -17.12
N GLY A 616 17.27 -16.62 -17.97
CA GLY A 616 17.89 -15.30 -18.12
C GLY A 616 17.75 -14.73 -19.52
N GLY A 617 18.49 -13.67 -19.78
CA GLY A 617 18.63 -13.06 -21.10
C GLY A 617 19.56 -13.87 -22.01
N SER A 618 19.27 -13.88 -23.31
CA SER A 618 20.07 -14.61 -24.31
C SER A 618 21.22 -13.80 -24.92
N GLY A 619 21.28 -12.49 -24.68
CA GLY A 619 22.12 -11.55 -25.42
C GLY A 619 21.65 -11.29 -26.86
N LEU A 620 20.57 -11.94 -27.32
CA LEU A 620 19.97 -11.69 -28.63
C LEU A 620 18.81 -10.71 -28.50
N TRP A 621 18.73 -9.75 -29.41
CA TRP A 621 17.81 -8.64 -29.36
C TRP A 621 16.90 -8.61 -30.59
N HIS A 622 15.67 -8.16 -30.40
CA HIS A 622 14.72 -7.92 -31.48
C HIS A 622 14.00 -6.59 -31.25
N ARG A 623 13.34 -6.08 -32.29
CA ARG A 623 12.50 -4.88 -32.21
C ARG A 623 11.03 -5.28 -32.13
N GLU A 624 10.27 -4.57 -31.30
CA GLU A 624 8.82 -4.65 -31.26
C GLU A 624 8.18 -3.26 -31.27
N PRO A 625 7.00 -3.08 -31.90
CA PRO A 625 6.27 -1.82 -31.81
C PRO A 625 5.92 -1.50 -30.36
N ALA A 626 6.13 -0.25 -29.94
CA ALA A 626 5.87 0.18 -28.56
C ALA A 626 4.40 0.55 -28.32
N PHE A 627 3.77 1.23 -29.28
CA PHE A 627 2.45 1.85 -29.12
C PHE A 627 1.38 1.32 -30.07
N TRP A 628 1.79 0.64 -31.13
CA TRP A 628 0.89 0.09 -32.14
C TRP A 628 0.86 -1.43 -32.10
N SER A 629 -0.25 -2.02 -32.54
CA SER A 629 -0.27 -3.46 -32.74
C SER A 629 0.64 -3.84 -33.91
N GLY A 630 1.36 -4.96 -33.81
CA GLY A 630 1.90 -5.59 -35.00
C GLY A 630 0.80 -5.95 -36.01
N VAL A 631 1.17 -6.13 -37.28
CA VAL A 631 0.23 -6.48 -38.36
C VAL A 631 -0.65 -7.66 -37.98
N LYS A 632 -1.97 -7.43 -37.94
CA LYS A 632 -2.96 -8.45 -37.60
C LYS A 632 -4.12 -8.42 -38.59
N ASP A 633 -4.84 -9.54 -38.71
CA ASP A 633 -6.04 -9.57 -39.54
C ASP A 633 -7.21 -8.88 -38.81
N ALA A 634 -7.93 -7.98 -39.49
CA ALA A 634 -9.04 -7.21 -38.93
C ALA A 634 -10.14 -8.14 -38.37
N PRO A 635 -10.67 -7.88 -37.16
CA PRO A 635 -11.71 -8.71 -36.58
C PRO A 635 -13.00 -8.65 -37.42
N LEU A 636 -13.82 -9.71 -37.33
CA LEU A 636 -15.14 -9.73 -37.96
C LEU A 636 -16.07 -8.80 -37.18
N LYS A 637 -16.82 -7.97 -37.90
CA LYS A 637 -17.88 -7.14 -37.32
C LYS A 637 -19.03 -8.05 -36.88
N LYS A 638 -19.48 -7.86 -35.65
CA LYS A 638 -20.55 -8.66 -35.02
C LYS A 638 -21.73 -7.78 -34.64
N ASP A 639 -22.94 -8.32 -34.79
CA ASP A 639 -24.15 -7.71 -34.22
C ASP A 639 -24.27 -8.01 -32.71
N ALA A 640 -25.31 -7.46 -32.06
CA ALA A 640 -25.57 -7.64 -30.63
C ALA A 640 -25.69 -9.12 -30.18
N ASN A 641 -25.97 -10.04 -31.12
CA ASN A 641 -26.09 -11.48 -30.87
C ASN A 641 -24.84 -12.27 -31.33
N ARG A 642 -23.69 -11.60 -31.52
CA ARG A 642 -22.41 -12.16 -31.97
C ARG A 642 -22.46 -12.85 -33.35
N LYS A 643 -23.47 -12.56 -34.19
CA LYS A 643 -23.50 -13.04 -35.58
C LYS A 643 -22.65 -12.14 -36.47
N THR A 644 -21.94 -12.76 -37.42
CA THR A 644 -21.13 -12.04 -38.39
C THR A 644 -22.01 -11.19 -39.31
N VAL A 645 -21.75 -9.89 -39.35
CA VAL A 645 -22.41 -8.96 -40.27
C VAL A 645 -21.91 -9.20 -41.70
N ARG A 646 -22.79 -9.12 -42.68
CA ARG A 646 -22.45 -9.28 -44.10
C ARG A 646 -22.89 -8.06 -44.91
N ASP A 647 -22.08 -7.70 -45.91
CA ASP A 647 -22.38 -6.62 -46.85
C ASP A 647 -23.49 -7.00 -47.85
N ALA A 648 -23.85 -6.07 -48.74
CA ALA A 648 -24.89 -6.28 -49.75
C ALA A 648 -24.56 -7.41 -50.74
N GLU A 649 -23.28 -7.70 -50.93
CA GLU A 649 -22.76 -8.79 -51.76
C GLU A 649 -22.62 -10.12 -50.99
N GLY A 650 -22.93 -10.15 -49.69
CA GLY A 650 -22.89 -11.33 -48.83
C GLY A 650 -21.50 -11.66 -48.26
N ASN A 651 -20.50 -10.79 -48.41
CA ASN A 651 -19.18 -10.96 -47.81
C ASN A 651 -19.19 -10.57 -46.32
N PRO A 652 -18.34 -11.18 -45.48
CA PRO A 652 -18.20 -10.77 -44.09
C PRO A 652 -17.69 -9.32 -43.97
N GLU A 653 -18.36 -8.50 -43.18
CA GLU A 653 -17.83 -7.18 -42.81
C GLU A 653 -16.74 -7.31 -41.74
N TYR A 654 -15.70 -6.50 -41.89
CA TYR A 654 -14.61 -6.41 -40.93
C TYR A 654 -14.69 -5.11 -40.16
N GLU A 655 -14.35 -5.16 -38.88
CA GLU A 655 -14.26 -3.99 -38.02
C GLU A 655 -12.85 -3.40 -38.17
N VAL A 656 -12.80 -2.18 -38.71
CA VAL A 656 -11.58 -1.38 -38.87
C VAL A 656 -11.85 -0.05 -38.18
N LYS A 657 -11.11 0.24 -37.11
CA LYS A 657 -11.24 1.50 -36.38
C LYS A 657 -10.79 2.68 -37.27
N PRO A 658 -11.32 3.89 -37.09
CA PRO A 658 -10.97 5.04 -37.94
C PRO A 658 -9.48 5.40 -37.96
N ASP A 659 -8.79 5.14 -36.86
CA ASP A 659 -7.36 5.36 -36.66
C ASP A 659 -6.49 4.15 -37.02
N ALA A 660 -7.10 3.06 -37.51
CA ALA A 660 -6.40 1.88 -38.00
C ALA A 660 -5.95 2.07 -39.46
N VAL A 661 -4.76 1.59 -39.77
CA VAL A 661 -4.19 1.61 -41.12
C VAL A 661 -4.26 0.22 -41.74
N ILE A 662 -4.90 0.11 -42.91
CA ILE A 662 -4.92 -1.12 -43.69
C ILE A 662 -3.58 -1.25 -44.43
N VAL A 663 -2.78 -2.24 -44.05
CA VAL A 663 -1.46 -2.53 -44.64
C VAL A 663 -1.50 -3.58 -45.75
N GLY A 664 -2.65 -4.24 -45.94
CA GLY A 664 -2.84 -5.20 -47.03
C GLY A 664 -4.11 -6.03 -46.85
N HIS A 665 -4.23 -7.09 -47.64
CA HIS A 665 -5.35 -8.03 -47.57
C HIS A 665 -4.84 -9.47 -47.52
N GLY A 666 -5.44 -10.30 -46.65
CA GLY A 666 -5.19 -11.72 -46.57
C GLY A 666 -5.84 -12.52 -47.71
N ARG A 667 -5.65 -13.84 -47.70
CA ARG A 667 -6.09 -14.75 -48.79
C ARG A 667 -7.59 -14.70 -49.13
N ASN A 668 -8.45 -14.22 -48.22
CA ASN A 668 -9.90 -14.13 -48.40
C ASN A 668 -10.40 -12.69 -48.56
N GLY A 669 -9.54 -11.74 -48.92
CA GLY A 669 -9.90 -10.31 -48.96
C GLY A 669 -10.05 -9.69 -47.56
N ARG A 670 -9.67 -10.40 -46.49
CA ARG A 670 -9.68 -9.90 -45.11
C ARG A 670 -8.64 -8.79 -44.95
N PRO A 671 -9.00 -7.55 -44.55
CA PRO A 671 -8.03 -6.49 -44.31
C PRO A 671 -7.02 -6.90 -43.24
N ARG A 672 -5.76 -6.60 -43.49
CA ARG A 672 -4.69 -6.63 -42.49
C ARG A 672 -4.45 -5.22 -42.01
N ILE A 673 -4.51 -5.03 -40.71
CA ILE A 673 -4.48 -3.73 -40.07
C ILE A 673 -3.34 -3.63 -39.06
N GLU A 674 -2.86 -2.41 -38.91
CA GLU A 674 -2.12 -1.93 -37.76
C GLU A 674 -2.96 -0.82 -37.11
N GLU A 675 -3.00 -0.77 -35.79
CA GLU A 675 -3.76 0.26 -35.08
C GLU A 675 -3.09 0.59 -33.75
N PRO A 676 -3.33 1.79 -33.20
CA PRO A 676 -2.92 2.12 -31.84
C PRO A 676 -3.45 1.08 -30.86
N THR A 677 -2.61 0.67 -29.90
CA THR A 677 -3.07 -0.20 -28.83
C THR A 677 -4.11 0.50 -27.96
N GLU A 678 -4.93 -0.26 -27.25
CA GLU A 678 -5.93 0.31 -26.35
C GLU A 678 -5.28 1.18 -25.25
N ASN A 679 -4.12 0.75 -24.74
CA ASN A 679 -3.37 1.53 -23.77
C ASN A 679 -2.83 2.84 -24.36
N THR A 680 -2.44 2.84 -25.65
CA THR A 680 -1.98 4.05 -26.33
C THR A 680 -3.10 5.08 -26.48
N ARG A 681 -4.31 4.66 -26.85
CA ARG A 681 -5.47 5.58 -26.93
C ARG A 681 -5.75 6.23 -25.58
N LYS A 682 -5.85 5.40 -24.53
CA LYS A 682 -6.05 5.88 -23.16
C LYS A 682 -4.94 6.83 -22.70
N MET A 683 -3.69 6.52 -23.02
CA MET A 683 -2.55 7.39 -22.70
C MET A 683 -2.70 8.78 -23.35
N LEU A 684 -3.09 8.84 -24.63
CA LEU A 684 -3.32 10.10 -25.33
C LEU A 684 -4.53 10.86 -24.76
N ASP A 685 -5.60 10.17 -24.41
CA ASP A 685 -6.77 10.77 -23.74
C ASP A 685 -6.37 11.40 -22.38
N GLU A 686 -5.55 10.72 -21.58
CA GLU A 686 -5.06 11.26 -20.30
C GLU A 686 -4.06 12.41 -20.48
N ILE A 687 -3.27 12.43 -21.56
CA ILE A 687 -2.43 13.60 -21.92
C ILE A 687 -3.30 14.81 -22.21
N GLU A 688 -4.44 14.64 -22.90
CA GLU A 688 -5.36 15.75 -23.15
C GLU A 688 -5.97 16.28 -21.85
N LYS A 689 -6.43 15.39 -20.97
CA LYS A 689 -6.96 15.76 -19.64
C LYS A 689 -5.92 16.51 -18.79
N ALA A 690 -4.65 16.11 -18.88
CA ALA A 690 -3.57 16.72 -18.12
C ALA A 690 -3.39 18.23 -18.37
N LYS A 691 -3.82 18.75 -19.55
CA LYS A 691 -3.81 20.18 -19.88
C LYS A 691 -4.61 21.04 -18.89
N HIS A 692 -5.61 20.46 -18.24
CA HIS A 692 -6.55 21.17 -17.36
C HIS A 692 -6.29 20.95 -15.87
N THR A 693 -5.16 20.33 -15.51
CA THR A 693 -4.79 20.05 -14.12
C THR A 693 -4.42 21.30 -13.34
N ASP A 694 -4.45 21.19 -12.00
CA ASP A 694 -4.13 22.28 -11.10
C ASP A 694 -2.67 22.74 -11.13
N LEU A 695 -2.46 24.02 -10.82
CA LEU A 695 -1.12 24.61 -10.75
C LEU A 695 -0.17 23.82 -9.85
N SER A 696 -0.63 23.27 -8.72
CA SER A 696 0.22 22.46 -7.84
C SER A 696 0.80 21.22 -8.56
N ARG A 697 -0.01 20.55 -9.39
CA ARG A 697 0.40 19.40 -10.20
C ARG A 697 1.36 19.82 -11.32
N VAL A 698 1.09 20.95 -11.97
CA VAL A 698 1.98 21.57 -12.96
C VAL A 698 3.36 21.86 -12.34
N LEU A 699 3.41 22.41 -11.12
CA LEU A 699 4.68 22.71 -10.44
C LEU A 699 5.48 21.45 -10.08
N VAL A 700 4.82 20.35 -9.72
CA VAL A 700 5.49 19.05 -9.54
C VAL A 700 6.01 18.52 -10.88
N ALA A 701 5.23 18.68 -11.96
CA ALA A 701 5.58 18.24 -13.31
C ALA A 701 6.80 18.97 -13.88
N LEU A 702 6.97 20.27 -13.59
CA LEU A 702 8.15 21.05 -13.99
C LEU A 702 9.46 20.51 -13.40
N SER A 703 9.39 19.64 -12.39
CA SER A 703 10.54 18.98 -11.79
C SER A 703 11.62 19.98 -11.29
N ILE A 704 11.18 21.12 -10.76
CA ILE A 704 12.06 22.11 -10.14
C ILE A 704 12.73 21.45 -8.92
N ARG A 705 14.03 21.67 -8.76
CA ARG A 705 14.81 21.06 -7.67
C ARG A 705 14.23 21.46 -6.31
N HIS A 706 14.16 20.51 -5.38
CA HIS A 706 13.58 20.65 -4.04
C HIS A 706 12.07 20.94 -3.98
N VAL A 707 11.38 21.11 -5.12
CA VAL A 707 9.93 21.34 -5.16
C VAL A 707 9.21 20.00 -5.25
N GLY A 708 8.83 19.46 -4.09
CA GLY A 708 7.95 18.29 -3.98
C GLY A 708 6.47 18.67 -3.89
N PRO A 709 5.55 17.68 -3.85
CA PRO A 709 4.11 17.93 -3.79
C PRO A 709 3.64 18.86 -2.65
N PRO A 710 4.15 18.76 -1.40
CA PRO A 710 3.77 19.68 -0.34
C PRO A 710 4.17 21.13 -0.63
N THR A 711 5.40 21.35 -1.10
CA THR A 711 5.91 22.67 -1.47
C THR A 711 5.15 23.24 -2.66
N ALA A 712 4.89 22.43 -3.69
CA ALA A 712 4.12 22.81 -4.86
C ALA A 712 2.69 23.25 -4.50
N PHE A 713 2.04 22.56 -3.55
CA PHE A 713 0.73 22.95 -3.05
C PHE A 713 0.78 24.31 -2.34
N THR A 714 1.75 24.52 -1.45
CA THR A 714 1.94 25.81 -0.76
C THR A 714 2.18 26.95 -1.75
N LEU A 715 3.02 26.75 -2.76
CA LEU A 715 3.31 27.73 -3.81
C LEU A 715 2.07 28.04 -4.66
N ALA A 716 1.36 27.02 -5.12
CA ALA A 716 0.14 27.20 -5.90
C ALA A 716 -0.93 27.95 -5.11
N LYS A 717 -1.07 27.65 -3.82
CA LYS A 717 -1.97 28.36 -2.91
C LYS A 717 -1.55 29.82 -2.73
N HIS A 718 -0.26 30.13 -2.63
CA HIS A 718 0.19 31.51 -2.40
C HIS A 718 0.11 32.37 -3.67
N PHE A 719 0.66 31.90 -4.78
CA PHE A 719 0.82 32.69 -6.00
C PHE A 719 -0.34 32.60 -6.99
N LYS A 720 -1.19 31.57 -6.87
CA LYS A 720 -2.40 31.29 -7.68
C LYS A 720 -2.18 31.00 -9.16
N THR A 721 -1.19 31.62 -9.78
CA THR A 721 -0.88 31.53 -11.21
C THR A 721 0.61 31.24 -11.39
N LEU A 722 0.95 30.59 -12.51
CA LEU A 722 2.34 30.31 -12.85
C LEU A 722 3.12 31.59 -13.14
N ASP A 723 2.49 32.58 -13.79
CA ASP A 723 3.13 33.86 -14.11
C ASP A 723 3.48 34.63 -12.82
N ALA A 724 2.59 34.67 -11.83
CA ALA A 724 2.87 35.32 -10.54
C ALA A 724 4.02 34.64 -9.76
N LEU A 725 4.08 33.30 -9.78
CA LEU A 725 5.21 32.57 -9.20
C LEU A 725 6.52 32.84 -9.95
N ALA A 726 6.46 32.90 -11.29
CA ALA A 726 7.64 33.11 -12.11
C ALA A 726 8.30 34.47 -11.88
N ASP A 727 7.51 35.48 -11.51
CA ASP A 727 7.98 36.84 -11.23
C ASP A 727 8.44 37.06 -9.78
N ALA A 728 8.21 36.09 -8.88
CA ALA A 728 8.59 36.19 -7.47
C ALA A 728 10.11 36.19 -7.27
N SER A 729 10.59 37.01 -6.32
CA SER A 729 12.00 37.02 -5.90
C SER A 729 12.31 35.88 -4.93
N ALA A 730 13.61 35.56 -4.76
CA ALA A 730 14.03 34.57 -3.77
C ALA A 730 13.66 35.00 -2.34
N GLU A 731 13.74 36.30 -2.04
CA GLU A 731 13.35 36.86 -0.73
C GLU A 731 11.85 36.74 -0.47
N GLU A 732 11.01 36.93 -1.50
CA GLU A 732 9.55 36.76 -1.37
C GLU A 732 9.19 35.28 -1.15
N LEU A 733 9.87 34.37 -1.83
CA LEU A 733 9.69 32.93 -1.68
C LEU A 733 10.09 32.44 -0.28
N GLU A 734 11.18 32.96 0.29
CA GLU A 734 11.68 32.60 1.63
C GLU A 734 10.75 33.08 2.77
N GLN A 735 9.89 34.07 2.51
CA GLN A 735 8.89 34.52 3.50
C GLN A 735 7.73 33.54 3.68
N ILE A 736 7.62 32.53 2.81
CA ILE A 736 6.56 31.53 2.87
C ILE A 736 6.96 30.42 3.86
N ASP A 737 6.10 30.15 4.84
CA ASP A 737 6.31 29.10 5.83
C ASP A 737 6.56 27.73 5.16
N GLY A 738 7.66 27.08 5.55
CA GLY A 738 8.13 25.82 4.96
C GLY A 738 9.03 25.96 3.72
N ILE A 739 9.37 27.17 3.26
CA ILE A 739 10.31 27.41 2.15
C ILE A 739 11.59 28.05 2.67
N GLY A 740 12.70 27.30 2.65
CA GLY A 740 14.02 27.81 3.00
C GLY A 740 14.78 28.39 1.80
N ALA A 741 15.87 29.12 2.08
CA ALA A 741 16.70 29.80 1.07
C ALA A 741 17.13 28.93 -0.12
N GLU A 742 17.47 27.65 0.09
CA GLU A 742 17.87 26.74 -1.00
C GLU A 742 16.71 26.43 -1.97
N ILE A 743 15.49 26.30 -1.45
CA ILE A 743 14.29 26.05 -2.26
C ILE A 743 13.92 27.33 -3.02
N ALA A 744 13.93 28.47 -2.33
CA ALA A 744 13.66 29.78 -2.91
C ALA A 744 14.62 30.09 -4.07
N ASP A 745 15.93 29.93 -3.86
CA ASP A 745 16.96 30.14 -4.88
C ASP A 745 16.79 29.19 -6.09
N SER A 746 16.44 27.93 -5.83
CA SER A 746 16.18 26.94 -6.89
C SER A 746 15.01 27.33 -7.78
N ILE A 747 13.92 27.84 -7.19
CA ILE A 747 12.74 28.30 -7.93
C ILE A 747 13.05 29.59 -8.70
N ALA A 748 13.63 30.59 -8.04
CA ALA A 748 13.96 31.87 -8.66
C ALA A 748 14.95 31.69 -9.83
N THR A 749 15.98 30.86 -9.64
CA THR A 749 16.96 30.51 -10.69
C THR A 749 16.28 29.81 -11.86
N PHE A 750 15.39 28.85 -11.62
CA PHE A 750 14.67 28.15 -12.68
C PHE A 750 13.93 29.13 -13.62
N PHE A 751 13.14 30.05 -13.05
CA PHE A 751 12.38 31.02 -13.84
C PHE A 751 13.26 32.11 -14.46
N ALA A 752 14.32 32.54 -13.78
CA ALA A 752 15.30 33.45 -14.34
C ALA A 752 16.00 32.86 -15.58
N GLU A 753 16.44 31.60 -15.51
CA GLU A 753 17.01 30.87 -16.65
C GLU A 753 15.98 30.67 -17.77
N ALA A 754 14.73 30.34 -17.43
CA ALA A 754 13.66 30.15 -18.40
C ALA A 754 13.32 31.42 -19.21
N ARG A 755 13.57 32.62 -18.64
CA ARG A 755 13.43 33.89 -19.36
C ARG A 755 14.57 34.18 -20.35
N MET A 756 15.70 33.47 -20.25
CA MET A 756 16.82 33.69 -21.15
C MET A 756 16.45 33.23 -22.58
N PRO A 757 16.75 34.03 -23.63
CA PRO A 757 16.46 33.65 -25.01
C PRO A 757 17.08 32.30 -25.37
N GLY A 758 16.26 31.38 -25.91
CA GLY A 758 16.72 30.06 -26.33
C GLY A 758 16.90 29.03 -25.21
N ASN A 759 16.55 29.35 -23.96
CA ASN A 759 16.54 28.35 -22.89
C ASN A 759 15.42 27.32 -23.08
N TRP A 760 15.73 26.03 -22.91
CA TRP A 760 14.77 24.95 -23.09
C TRP A 760 13.59 25.00 -22.11
N ARG A 761 13.81 25.43 -20.87
CA ARG A 761 12.72 25.57 -19.88
C ARG A 761 11.71 26.63 -20.33
N GLY A 762 12.21 27.73 -20.91
CA GLY A 762 11.37 28.75 -21.52
C GLY A 762 10.52 28.19 -22.66
N ARG A 763 11.11 27.36 -23.53
CA ARG A 763 10.36 26.68 -24.60
C ARG A 763 9.31 25.73 -24.06
N VAL A 764 9.62 24.95 -23.01
CA VAL A 764 8.64 24.07 -22.34
C VAL A 764 7.48 24.89 -21.79
N LEU A 765 7.76 25.95 -21.01
CA LEU A 765 6.72 26.81 -20.45
C LEU A 765 5.86 27.47 -21.54
N GLN A 766 6.46 27.92 -22.64
CA GLN A 766 5.73 28.51 -23.76
C GLN A 766 4.84 27.48 -24.47
N ALA A 767 5.35 26.29 -24.76
CA ALA A 767 4.60 25.22 -25.41
C ALA A 767 3.44 24.74 -24.51
N TRP A 768 3.72 24.52 -23.22
CA TRP A 768 2.70 24.16 -22.23
C TRP A 768 1.62 25.23 -22.12
N LYS A 769 2.00 26.51 -22.04
CA LYS A 769 1.04 27.63 -22.04
C LYS A 769 0.21 27.68 -23.33
N ALA A 770 0.83 27.45 -24.49
CA ALA A 770 0.14 27.39 -25.78
C ALA A 770 -0.84 26.20 -25.87
N ALA A 771 -0.50 25.07 -25.26
CA ALA A 771 -1.37 23.90 -25.10
C ALA A 771 -2.43 24.06 -24.00
N GLY A 772 -2.41 25.18 -23.25
CA GLY A 772 -3.37 25.51 -22.21
C GLY A 772 -3.02 25.02 -20.79
N VAL A 773 -1.85 24.42 -20.61
CA VAL A 773 -1.34 23.93 -19.33
C VAL A 773 -0.98 25.09 -18.40
N GLY A 774 -1.37 25.00 -17.13
CA GLY A 774 -1.05 26.01 -16.12
C GLY A 774 -1.85 27.32 -16.25
N MET A 775 -2.85 27.36 -17.13
CA MET A 775 -3.84 28.46 -17.20
C MET A 775 -4.93 28.34 -16.12
N SER A 776 -5.07 27.16 -15.51
CA SER A 776 -5.92 26.92 -14.35
C SER A 776 -5.38 27.72 -13.16
N THR A 777 -6.13 28.73 -12.74
CA THR A 777 -5.84 29.41 -11.48
C THR A 777 -6.18 28.49 -10.31
N TYR A 778 -5.42 28.58 -9.23
CA TYR A 778 -5.91 28.07 -7.95
C TYR A 778 -7.12 28.93 -7.53
N ASP A 779 -8.31 28.52 -7.94
CA ASP A 779 -9.54 29.29 -7.72
C ASP A 779 -10.00 29.12 -6.27
N GLU A 780 -9.76 30.14 -5.44
CA GLU A 780 -10.36 30.29 -4.11
C GLU A 780 -11.80 30.81 -4.19
N GLY A 781 -12.27 31.22 -5.37
CA GLY A 781 -13.55 31.87 -5.61
C GLY A 781 -14.62 30.96 -6.19
N LEU A 782 -14.35 29.66 -6.36
CA LEU A 782 -15.40 28.72 -6.70
C LEU A 782 -16.51 28.86 -5.65
N PRO A 783 -17.75 29.19 -6.06
CA PRO A 783 -18.85 29.24 -5.12
C PRO A 783 -18.85 27.91 -4.37
N GLN A 784 -18.98 27.97 -3.05
CA GLN A 784 -19.00 26.77 -2.20
C GLN A 784 -20.36 26.06 -2.37
N THR A 785 -20.66 25.69 -3.62
CA THR A 785 -21.92 25.10 -4.09
C THR A 785 -22.20 23.78 -3.40
N LEU A 786 -21.17 23.15 -2.85
CA LEU A 786 -21.24 21.86 -2.16
C LEU A 786 -20.93 21.99 -0.67
N GLU A 787 -20.94 23.19 -0.08
CA GLU A 787 -20.67 23.35 1.36
C GLU A 787 -21.62 22.47 2.21
N GLY A 788 -21.04 21.58 3.01
CA GLY A 788 -21.80 20.62 3.84
C GLY A 788 -22.45 19.48 3.06
N LYS A 789 -22.25 19.40 1.74
CA LYS A 789 -22.77 18.35 0.86
C LYS A 789 -21.77 17.21 0.72
N SER A 790 -22.27 15.98 0.58
CA SER A 790 -21.46 14.79 0.36
C SER A 790 -21.78 14.19 -1.01
N VAL A 791 -20.76 14.08 -1.87
CA VAL A 791 -20.90 13.52 -3.23
C VAL A 791 -20.01 12.29 -3.35
N VAL A 792 -20.55 11.23 -3.95
CA VAL A 792 -19.82 9.97 -4.18
C VAL A 792 -19.70 9.73 -5.66
N VAL A 793 -18.48 9.44 -6.11
CA VAL A 793 -18.21 9.11 -7.51
C VAL A 793 -17.96 7.61 -7.67
N THR A 794 -18.59 7.00 -8.67
CA THR A 794 -18.47 5.58 -8.98
C THR A 794 -18.54 5.31 -10.48
N GLY A 795 -17.89 4.23 -10.92
CA GLY A 795 -17.70 3.97 -12.35
C GLY A 795 -16.57 4.80 -12.94
N THR A 796 -16.29 4.56 -14.22
CA THR A 796 -15.34 5.35 -15.01
C THR A 796 -16.09 6.53 -15.63
N LEU A 797 -15.72 7.73 -15.22
CA LEU A 797 -16.19 8.99 -15.79
C LEU A 797 -15.35 9.32 -17.04
N GLU A 798 -15.97 9.96 -18.03
CA GLU A 798 -15.36 10.35 -19.31
C GLU A 798 -14.40 11.53 -19.13
N HIS A 799 -14.79 12.53 -18.35
CA HIS A 799 -14.08 13.79 -18.13
C HIS A 799 -13.30 13.85 -16.83
N PHE A 800 -13.66 13.04 -15.82
CA PHE A 800 -12.97 13.02 -14.53
C PHE A 800 -12.22 11.72 -14.23
N SER A 801 -10.95 11.82 -13.80
CA SER A 801 -10.32 10.77 -13.00
C SER A 801 -10.90 10.75 -11.59
N ARG A 802 -10.78 9.62 -10.89
CA ARG A 802 -11.35 9.47 -9.53
C ARG A 802 -10.82 10.51 -8.54
N GLU A 803 -9.53 10.84 -8.62
CA GLU A 803 -8.93 11.88 -7.78
C GLU A 803 -9.29 13.29 -8.25
N SER A 804 -9.38 13.55 -9.56
CA SER A 804 -9.82 14.86 -10.06
C SER A 804 -11.26 15.18 -9.67
N ALA A 805 -12.15 14.18 -9.66
CA ALA A 805 -13.52 14.34 -9.19
C ALA A 805 -13.56 14.63 -7.68
N LYS A 806 -12.68 13.96 -6.91
CA LYS A 806 -12.53 14.17 -5.48
C LYS A 806 -12.09 15.60 -5.17
N GLU A 807 -11.04 16.06 -5.84
CA GLU A 807 -10.54 17.43 -5.73
C GLU A 807 -11.61 18.45 -6.17
N ALA A 808 -12.36 18.19 -7.24
CA ALA A 808 -13.41 19.09 -7.73
C ALA A 808 -14.55 19.31 -6.69
N ILE A 809 -14.90 18.25 -5.95
CA ILE A 809 -15.88 18.30 -4.86
C ILE A 809 -15.32 19.04 -3.66
N GLU A 810 -14.09 18.71 -3.24
CA GLU A 810 -13.44 19.31 -2.06
C GLU A 810 -13.20 20.82 -2.24
N ARG A 811 -12.87 21.27 -3.46
CA ARG A 811 -12.67 22.69 -3.76
C ARG A 811 -13.94 23.53 -3.69
N ARG A 812 -15.12 22.92 -3.77
CA ARG A 812 -16.43 23.58 -3.65
C ARG A 812 -17.07 23.41 -2.27
N GLY A 813 -16.28 23.04 -1.26
CA GLY A 813 -16.71 22.87 0.12
C GLY A 813 -17.40 21.53 0.40
N GLY A 814 -17.46 20.65 -0.60
CA GLY A 814 -18.09 19.35 -0.51
C GLY A 814 -17.16 18.27 0.03
N LYS A 815 -17.77 17.21 0.54
CA LYS A 815 -17.06 16.00 0.96
C LYS A 815 -17.14 14.97 -0.15
N ALA A 816 -16.00 14.70 -0.78
CA ALA A 816 -15.87 13.59 -1.72
C ALA A 816 -15.77 12.28 -0.96
N SER A 817 -16.88 11.54 -0.87
CA SER A 817 -16.93 10.29 -0.11
C SER A 817 -16.57 9.09 -0.98
N GLY A 818 -15.81 8.17 -0.39
CA GLY A 818 -15.50 6.88 -0.98
C GLY A 818 -16.70 5.93 -1.04
N SER A 819 -17.78 6.22 -0.30
CA SER A 819 -18.93 5.34 -0.10
C SER A 819 -20.27 6.08 -0.05
N VAL A 820 -21.30 5.42 -0.60
CA VAL A 820 -22.71 5.86 -0.59
C VAL A 820 -23.35 5.54 0.75
N SER A 821 -24.00 6.54 1.36
CA SER A 821 -24.72 6.50 2.65
C SER A 821 -25.95 7.40 2.59
N ARG A 822 -26.92 7.29 3.51
CA ARG A 822 -28.10 8.19 3.54
C ARG A 822 -27.78 9.69 3.68
N LYS A 823 -26.56 10.04 4.11
CA LYS A 823 -26.06 11.44 4.16
C LYS A 823 -25.40 11.88 2.85
N THR A 824 -25.33 10.98 1.88
CA THR A 824 -24.84 11.31 0.54
C THR A 824 -25.94 12.05 -0.17
N ASP A 825 -25.67 13.29 -0.57
CA ASP A 825 -26.63 14.09 -1.29
C ASP A 825 -26.75 13.60 -2.73
N TRP A 826 -25.64 13.20 -3.37
CA TRP A 826 -25.62 12.71 -4.75
C TRP A 826 -24.60 11.60 -5.01
N VAL A 827 -24.95 10.68 -5.90
CA VAL A 827 -24.04 9.66 -6.42
C VAL A 827 -23.85 9.83 -7.91
N VAL A 828 -22.62 10.18 -8.30
CA VAL A 828 -22.22 10.33 -9.69
C VAL A 828 -21.84 8.97 -10.25
N VAL A 829 -22.51 8.56 -11.31
CA VAL A 829 -22.36 7.25 -11.95
C VAL A 829 -21.80 7.40 -13.36
N GLY A 830 -20.59 6.89 -13.57
CA GLY A 830 -19.98 6.68 -14.89
C GLY A 830 -20.14 5.25 -15.41
N ALA A 831 -19.47 4.95 -16.53
CA ALA A 831 -19.49 3.62 -17.16
C ALA A 831 -19.00 2.52 -16.20
N ASN A 832 -19.57 1.31 -16.31
CA ASN A 832 -19.34 0.19 -15.39
C ASN A 832 -19.47 0.60 -13.91
N PRO A 833 -20.62 1.16 -13.49
CA PRO A 833 -20.81 1.53 -12.10
C PRO A 833 -20.58 0.30 -11.22
N GLY A 834 -19.67 0.43 -10.26
CA GLY A 834 -19.54 -0.56 -9.20
C GLY A 834 -20.80 -0.64 -8.34
N SER A 835 -20.76 -1.46 -7.29
CA SER A 835 -21.87 -1.70 -6.35
C SER A 835 -22.45 -0.45 -5.66
N LYS A 836 -21.84 0.72 -5.84
CA LYS A 836 -22.30 2.01 -5.32
C LYS A 836 -23.54 2.56 -6.03
N ALA A 837 -23.72 2.30 -7.33
CA ALA A 837 -24.93 2.74 -8.03
C ALA A 837 -26.15 1.98 -7.49
N THR A 838 -26.05 0.66 -7.37
CA THR A 838 -27.07 -0.18 -6.74
C THR A 838 -27.38 0.28 -5.32
N LYS A 839 -26.35 0.58 -4.52
CA LYS A 839 -26.52 1.11 -3.16
C LYS A 839 -27.22 2.48 -3.11
N ALA A 840 -27.06 3.32 -4.13
CA ALA A 840 -27.72 4.61 -4.23
C ALA A 840 -29.22 4.45 -4.54
N GLU A 841 -29.57 3.52 -5.45
CA GLU A 841 -30.97 3.17 -5.77
C GLU A 841 -31.69 2.63 -4.53
N GLU A 842 -31.06 1.71 -3.81
CA GLU A 842 -31.61 1.09 -2.59
C GLU A 842 -31.86 2.11 -1.46
N LEU A 843 -31.02 3.13 -1.36
CA LEU A 843 -31.13 4.17 -0.33
C LEU A 843 -31.98 5.37 -0.77
N GLY A 844 -32.50 5.37 -2.00
CA GLY A 844 -33.26 6.48 -2.58
C GLY A 844 -32.43 7.76 -2.73
N ILE A 845 -31.10 7.63 -2.85
CA ILE A 845 -30.19 8.76 -3.02
C ILE A 845 -30.19 9.13 -4.51
N PRO A 846 -30.32 10.43 -4.84
CA PRO A 846 -30.25 10.89 -6.22
C PRO A 846 -28.98 10.39 -6.92
N ILE A 847 -29.18 9.58 -7.95
CA ILE A 847 -28.12 9.16 -8.87
C ILE A 847 -28.10 10.15 -10.00
N ILE A 848 -26.91 10.64 -10.29
CA ILE A 848 -26.68 11.58 -11.37
C ILE A 848 -25.62 11.05 -12.31
N ASP A 849 -25.79 11.33 -13.59
CA ASP A 849 -24.75 11.07 -14.57
C ASP A 849 -23.66 12.16 -14.51
N GLU A 850 -22.63 11.99 -15.32
CA GLU A 850 -21.50 12.91 -15.36
C GLU A 850 -21.90 14.33 -15.81
N GLN A 851 -22.87 14.45 -16.71
CA GLN A 851 -23.34 15.75 -17.18
C GLN A 851 -24.07 16.51 -16.07
N GLN A 852 -24.87 15.80 -15.29
CA GLN A 852 -25.52 16.35 -14.10
C GLN A 852 -24.53 16.65 -12.97
N PHE A 853 -23.41 15.93 -12.90
CA PHE A 853 -22.33 16.24 -11.96
C PHE A 853 -21.62 17.54 -12.31
N ASP A 854 -21.40 17.82 -13.60
CA ASP A 854 -20.88 19.13 -14.03
C ASP A 854 -21.84 20.27 -13.63
N THR A 855 -23.15 20.08 -13.82
CA THR A 855 -24.18 21.05 -13.38
C THR A 855 -24.18 21.24 -11.86
N LEU A 856 -24.03 20.15 -11.10
CA LEU A 856 -23.94 20.15 -9.64
C LEU A 856 -22.73 20.94 -9.16
N LEU A 857 -21.56 20.72 -9.77
CA LEU A 857 -20.35 21.47 -9.47
C LEU A 857 -20.52 22.96 -9.80
N ALA A 858 -21.21 23.31 -10.89
CA ALA A 858 -21.37 24.70 -11.33
C ALA A 858 -22.42 25.48 -10.51
N THR A 859 -23.52 24.83 -10.10
CA THR A 859 -24.71 25.53 -9.59
C THR A 859 -25.10 25.14 -8.16
N GLY A 860 -24.64 23.99 -7.66
CA GLY A 860 -25.10 23.40 -6.39
C GLY A 860 -26.39 22.60 -6.51
N ASP A 861 -26.97 22.50 -7.70
CA ASP A 861 -28.17 21.74 -8.02
C ASP A 861 -27.95 20.83 -9.25
N VAL A 862 -28.83 19.86 -9.43
CA VAL A 862 -28.73 18.81 -10.47
C VAL A 862 -29.71 18.99 -11.64
N GLN A 863 -30.35 20.16 -11.73
CA GLN A 863 -31.30 20.52 -12.80
C GLN A 863 -30.69 21.37 -13.90
#